data_AF-A0A7G8D8K0-F1
#
_entry.id   AF-A0A7G8D8K0-F1
#
_cell.length_a   1.000
_cell.length_b   1.000
_cell.length_c   1.000
_cell.angle_alpha   90.00
_cell.angle_beta   90.00
_cell.angle_gamma   90.00
#
_symmetry.space_group_name_H-M   'P 1'
#
loop_
_entity.id
_entity.type
_entity.pdbx_description
1 polymer ?
#
loop_
_entity_poly.entity_id
_entity_poly.type
_entity_poly.pdbx_seq_one_letter_code
_entity_poly.pdbx_strand_id
1 'polypeptide(L)'
;MTSSYNSNPYSDPVFLERARNPANPEFWRALGDGLKGGMDVAPEERHGMLRHIRDVQGMDEAPRIHYVLGNNPLVDLAKQVKAVNPEGRIARMLPGISPYDDEELIRRGNAGFLLGPQLTRGEQIKPDASPEVVEAFKEKLRRIPTVSKAGYALGNLAQDFTNNASRNIWWLINAPQAVVDLASESVASQLNPSLFGAERLTSGADGITEAEKLGLIRFSPKGGTAEEQWDRAKKVVDGIQPSPVPPGGTAAGYGQLDPLVFTPEQQALYEDAQDKLKNYKDLLDNERKERNKAENYVASAPGVRKVEREGGKTFFKRRRFNPNLVSLAALLPAATAVNAGIGLLDRQDGYAATVPSDEDPRQTSNAIAEVASRYFLGREGNLLPADDVLLERPDVTRAEYNQYKGYLRDREIDLNPFDDGKINLGGVLKTNPDGIRGVEVQFLGKSLPVNDTLMPVAGALLGTAAGAALSNVGSLRFRRGRLNDPNKKIAEAYRQKISKGNRVEKALGKAAGFIPESIPRKDQGVGERNFNPAFKEGTPLGDSVRGVQRFFDAPDAQNSWTNNVRTLSALAAGGTVGALAAGAIAGALEDERRRRNFAEQYGEDLDYDQYKSNAAALLDTKIRMGRENPNAAQEREQSAVGFSRRNQQAALMDYALEQQSLIDQMAPGPDRERASDLLGKQMWALSKASSIDEEIGARRKQKDEEQLL
;
A
#
# COMPACT_ATOMS: atom_id res chain seq x y z
N MET A 1 62.02 19.05 21.32
CA MET A 1 61.71 19.29 19.90
C MET A 1 60.35 18.69 19.62
N THR A 2 59.29 19.48 19.75
CA THR A 2 57.89 19.07 19.48
C THR A 2 57.23 20.27 18.83
N SER A 3 56.97 20.17 17.53
CA SER A 3 56.25 21.17 16.74
C SER A 3 54.95 20.57 16.22
N SER A 4 53.88 21.31 16.45
CA SER A 4 52.50 21.05 16.10
C SER A 4 52.27 20.96 14.59
N TYR A 5 51.67 19.86 14.13
CA TYR A 5 50.92 19.78 12.87
C TYR A 5 49.44 19.69 13.23
N ASN A 6 48.71 20.78 13.05
CA ASN A 6 47.25 20.78 13.10
C ASN A 6 46.73 21.81 12.08
N SER A 7 46.94 21.53 10.80
CA SER A 7 46.25 22.21 9.71
C SER A 7 45.44 21.16 8.96
N ASN A 8 44.13 21.24 9.12
CA ASN A 8 43.17 20.39 8.43
C ASN A 8 43.31 20.61 6.91
N PRO A 9 43.70 19.60 6.11
CA PRO A 9 43.92 19.75 4.67
C PRO A 9 42.65 20.11 3.88
N TYR A 10 41.46 20.00 4.50
CA TYR A 10 40.17 20.28 3.85
C TYR A 10 39.74 21.75 3.89
N SER A 11 40.49 22.63 4.58
CA SER A 11 40.31 24.09 4.47
C SER A 11 41.19 24.72 3.39
N ASP A 12 41.97 23.92 2.65
CA ASP A 12 42.81 24.41 1.56
C ASP A 12 41.92 24.83 0.35
N PRO A 13 41.98 26.11 -0.08
CA PRO A 13 41.26 26.59 -1.26
C PRO A 13 41.54 25.76 -2.52
N VAL A 14 42.73 25.17 -2.63
CA VAL A 14 43.15 24.32 -3.76
C VAL A 14 42.36 23.00 -3.79
N PHE A 15 42.02 22.45 -2.63
CA PHE A 15 41.17 21.25 -2.54
C PHE A 15 39.73 21.55 -2.98
N LEU A 16 39.18 22.70 -2.56
CA LEU A 16 37.83 23.14 -2.91
C LEU A 16 37.69 23.47 -4.41
N GLU A 17 38.74 23.99 -5.03
CA GLU A 17 38.75 24.26 -6.48
C GLU A 17 38.80 22.95 -7.29
N ARG A 18 39.56 21.94 -6.82
CA ARG A 18 39.62 20.61 -7.45
C ARG A 18 38.30 19.84 -7.31
N ALA A 19 37.54 20.06 -6.24
CA ALA A 19 36.23 19.43 -6.03
C ALA A 19 35.13 19.92 -7.00
N ARG A 20 35.37 21.02 -7.74
CA ARG A 20 34.43 21.53 -8.76
C ARG A 20 34.49 20.78 -10.09
N ASN A 21 35.48 19.91 -10.31
CA ASN A 21 35.60 19.12 -11.54
C ASN A 21 35.48 17.62 -11.24
N PRO A 22 34.30 17.01 -11.43
CA PRO A 22 34.07 15.59 -11.13
C PRO A 22 34.87 14.63 -12.03
N ALA A 23 35.52 15.13 -13.09
CA ALA A 23 36.44 14.35 -13.91
C ALA A 23 37.88 14.27 -13.34
N ASN A 24 38.18 14.95 -12.22
CA ASN A 24 39.52 14.92 -11.63
C ASN A 24 39.76 13.61 -10.85
N PRO A 25 40.69 12.74 -11.28
CA PRO A 25 40.95 11.46 -10.61
C PRO A 25 41.54 11.61 -9.20
N GLU A 26 42.18 12.74 -8.87
CA GLU A 26 42.71 12.98 -7.53
C GLU A 26 41.61 13.21 -6.48
N PHE A 27 40.47 13.80 -6.89
CA PHE A 27 39.31 13.98 -6.02
C PHE A 27 38.73 12.63 -5.60
N TRP A 28 38.54 11.71 -6.55
CA TRP A 28 38.03 10.37 -6.29
C TRP A 28 38.99 9.52 -5.45
N ARG A 29 40.30 9.72 -5.63
CA ARG A 29 41.33 9.06 -4.81
C ARG A 29 41.29 9.54 -3.36
N ALA A 30 41.27 10.87 -3.15
CA ALA A 30 41.19 11.47 -1.81
C ALA A 30 39.88 11.10 -1.08
N LEU A 31 38.76 11.04 -1.80
CA LEU A 31 37.48 10.59 -1.25
C LEU A 31 37.50 9.09 -0.88
N GLY A 32 38.09 8.25 -1.74
CA GLY A 32 38.24 6.82 -1.50
C GLY A 32 39.17 6.50 -0.32
N ASP A 33 40.26 7.24 -0.18
CA ASP A 33 41.20 7.09 0.93
C ASP A 33 40.60 7.59 2.26
N GLY A 34 39.80 8.67 2.23
CA GLY A 34 39.03 9.14 3.39
C GLY A 34 37.94 8.16 3.85
N LEU A 35 37.26 7.48 2.92
CA LEU A 35 36.26 6.45 3.25
C LEU A 35 36.90 5.17 3.82
N LYS A 36 38.11 4.81 3.38
CA LYS A 36 38.86 3.65 3.91
C LYS A 36 39.50 3.91 5.27
N GLY A 37 39.83 5.16 5.59
CA GLY A 37 40.50 5.55 6.84
C GLY A 37 39.61 5.69 8.07
N GLY A 38 38.28 5.57 7.93
CA GLY A 38 37.34 5.84 9.03
C GLY A 38 37.26 7.34 9.33
N MET A 39 36.28 8.02 8.74
CA MET A 39 36.07 9.45 8.96
C MET A 39 35.58 9.74 10.39
N ASP A 40 36.48 10.19 11.27
CA ASP A 40 36.14 10.99 12.46
C ASP A 40 35.78 12.42 12.02
N VAL A 41 34.62 12.53 11.38
CA VAL A 41 34.03 13.82 11.01
C VAL A 41 32.89 14.09 12.00
N ALA A 42 32.95 15.23 12.68
CA ALA A 42 31.93 15.63 13.63
C ALA A 42 30.53 15.65 12.94
N PRO A 43 29.45 15.23 13.61
CA PRO A 43 28.12 15.15 13.00
C PRO A 43 27.66 16.46 12.32
N GLU A 44 28.07 17.62 12.83
CA GLU A 44 27.75 18.93 12.28
C GLU A 44 28.43 19.17 10.91
N GLU A 45 29.67 18.71 10.74
CA GLU A 45 30.45 18.87 9.51
C GLU A 45 29.94 17.94 8.40
N ARG A 46 29.48 16.73 8.76
CA ARG A 46 28.81 15.82 7.84
C ARG A 46 27.54 16.44 7.25
N HIS A 47 26.78 17.17 8.07
CA HIS A 47 25.56 17.88 7.64
C HIS A 47 25.86 19.06 6.71
N GLY A 48 26.95 19.79 6.96
CA GLY A 48 27.42 20.87 6.09
C GLY A 48 27.86 20.36 4.72
N MET A 49 28.63 19.26 4.69
CA MET A 49 29.11 18.64 3.46
C MET A 49 27.96 18.08 2.60
N LEU A 50 26.95 17.46 3.23
CA LEU A 50 25.76 16.97 2.54
C LEU A 50 24.89 18.10 1.97
N ARG A 51 24.78 19.24 2.65
CA ARG A 51 24.11 20.43 2.09
C ARG A 51 24.87 20.98 0.91
N HIS A 52 26.19 21.07 0.99
CA HIS A 52 27.00 21.61 -0.09
C HIS A 52 26.92 20.73 -1.35
N ILE A 53 26.97 19.40 -1.20
CA ILE A 53 26.77 18.45 -2.31
C ILE A 53 25.38 18.62 -2.94
N ARG A 54 24.33 18.76 -2.11
CA ARG A 54 22.97 19.00 -2.58
C ARG A 54 22.82 20.34 -3.32
N ASP A 55 23.48 21.39 -2.82
CA ASP A 55 23.37 22.73 -3.39
C ASP A 55 24.19 22.85 -4.69
N VAL A 56 25.32 22.14 -4.82
CA VAL A 56 26.09 22.01 -6.07
C VAL A 56 25.31 21.19 -7.12
N GLN A 57 24.64 20.10 -6.71
CA GLN A 57 23.76 19.33 -7.61
C GLN A 57 22.53 20.13 -8.07
N GLY A 58 22.05 21.08 -7.25
CA GLY A 58 20.93 21.96 -7.61
C GLY A 58 21.26 23.07 -8.61
N MET A 59 22.54 23.34 -8.88
CA MET A 59 22.96 24.38 -9.84
C MET A 59 23.02 23.88 -11.30
N ASP A 60 23.09 22.56 -11.52
CA ASP A 60 23.14 21.94 -12.86
C ASP A 60 21.79 21.36 -13.33
N GLU A 61 20.71 21.51 -12.55
CA GLU A 61 19.38 21.06 -12.97
C GLU A 61 18.77 22.01 -14.02
N ALA A 62 18.33 21.46 -15.15
CA ALA A 62 17.50 22.14 -16.14
C ALA A 62 16.29 22.81 -15.45
N PRO A 63 15.77 23.94 -15.97
CA PRO A 63 14.69 24.69 -15.34
C PRO A 63 13.53 23.77 -14.97
N ARG A 64 13.17 23.78 -13.68
CA ARG A 64 12.11 22.94 -13.12
C ARG A 64 10.86 23.11 -13.95
N ILE A 65 10.41 22.02 -14.56
CA ILE A 65 9.10 21.93 -15.21
C ILE A 65 8.08 22.35 -14.15
N HIS A 66 7.38 23.46 -14.39
CA HIS A 66 6.24 23.86 -13.55
C HIS A 66 5.33 22.65 -13.38
N TYR A 67 4.91 22.32 -12.15
CA TYR A 67 4.02 21.20 -11.86
C TYR A 67 2.70 21.36 -12.63
N VAL A 68 2.62 20.78 -13.84
CA VAL A 68 1.39 20.67 -14.63
C VAL A 68 0.55 19.47 -14.17
N LEU A 69 1.13 18.59 -13.35
CA LEU A 69 0.50 17.36 -12.86
C LEU A 69 0.01 17.54 -11.41
N GLY A 70 -1.21 17.07 -11.12
CA GLY A 70 -1.70 16.94 -9.76
C GLY A 70 -1.07 15.72 -9.09
N ASN A 71 -0.97 15.74 -7.76
CA ASN A 71 -0.33 14.64 -7.00
C ASN A 71 -1.08 13.29 -7.08
N ASN A 72 -2.20 13.19 -7.81
CA ASN A 72 -3.02 11.98 -7.85
C ASN A 72 -3.74 11.81 -9.21
N PRO A 73 -3.41 10.77 -9.99
CA PRO A 73 -3.93 10.59 -11.35
C PRO A 73 -5.43 10.25 -11.40
N LEU A 74 -5.98 9.57 -10.37
CA LEU A 74 -7.40 9.24 -10.29
C LEU A 74 -8.25 10.48 -9.94
N VAL A 75 -7.75 11.31 -9.02
CA VAL A 75 -8.40 12.59 -8.69
C VAL A 75 -8.35 13.50 -9.90
N ASP A 76 -7.21 13.55 -10.60
CA ASP A 76 -7.04 14.38 -11.79
C ASP A 76 -8.00 13.95 -12.91
N LEU A 77 -8.16 12.66 -13.14
CA LEU A 77 -9.16 12.11 -14.07
C LEU A 77 -10.58 12.50 -13.67
N ALA A 78 -10.94 12.36 -12.40
CA ALA A 78 -12.25 12.71 -11.88
C ALA A 78 -12.57 14.21 -12.02
N LYS A 79 -11.61 15.09 -11.74
CA LYS A 79 -11.72 16.53 -11.97
C LYS A 79 -11.96 16.85 -13.44
N GLN A 80 -11.29 16.12 -14.33
CA GLN A 80 -11.43 16.31 -15.76
C GLN A 80 -12.81 15.86 -16.29
N VAL A 81 -13.29 14.68 -15.90
CA VAL A 81 -14.64 14.22 -16.26
C VAL A 81 -15.69 15.25 -15.86
N LYS A 82 -15.52 15.83 -14.66
CA LYS A 82 -16.45 16.82 -14.11
C LYS A 82 -16.35 18.18 -14.80
N ALA A 83 -15.16 18.60 -15.22
CA ALA A 83 -14.97 19.84 -15.98
C ALA A 83 -15.58 19.75 -17.38
N VAL A 84 -15.50 18.58 -18.02
CA VAL A 84 -16.03 18.37 -19.37
C VAL A 84 -17.54 18.20 -19.35
N ASN A 85 -18.09 17.41 -18.42
CA ASN A 85 -19.54 17.14 -18.35
C ASN A 85 -20.03 17.13 -16.88
N PRO A 86 -20.25 18.29 -16.27
CA PRO A 86 -20.63 18.38 -14.86
C PRO A 86 -21.99 17.73 -14.56
N GLU A 87 -22.90 17.66 -15.53
CA GLU A 87 -24.24 17.06 -15.38
C GLU A 87 -24.28 15.55 -15.68
N GLY A 88 -23.18 15.01 -16.23
CA GLY A 88 -23.04 13.61 -16.58
C GLY A 88 -23.24 12.68 -15.38
N ARG A 89 -23.77 11.48 -15.63
CA ARG A 89 -24.02 10.46 -14.59
C ARG A 89 -22.76 10.18 -13.74
N ILE A 90 -21.58 10.09 -14.38
CA ILE A 90 -20.30 9.85 -13.70
C ILE A 90 -19.89 11.06 -12.84
N ALA A 91 -20.04 12.30 -13.35
CA ALA A 91 -19.74 13.51 -12.59
C ALA A 91 -20.61 13.67 -11.34
N ARG A 92 -21.89 13.26 -11.42
CA ARG A 92 -22.82 13.22 -10.28
C ARG A 92 -22.47 12.15 -9.24
N MET A 93 -21.83 11.05 -9.65
CA MET A 93 -21.35 9.98 -8.76
C MET A 93 -20.04 10.34 -8.03
N LEU A 94 -19.42 11.48 -8.34
CA LEU A 94 -18.16 11.96 -7.75
C LEU A 94 -18.39 13.19 -6.86
N PRO A 95 -19.05 13.05 -5.69
CA PRO A 95 -19.25 14.15 -4.76
C PRO A 95 -17.92 14.59 -4.14
N GLY A 96 -17.78 15.89 -3.85
CA GLY A 96 -16.61 16.44 -3.15
C GLY A 96 -15.37 16.72 -4.02
N ILE A 97 -15.35 16.30 -5.28
CA ILE A 97 -14.28 16.65 -6.24
C ILE A 97 -14.72 17.90 -7.01
N SER A 98 -13.95 18.99 -6.95
CA SER A 98 -14.20 20.19 -7.77
C SER A 98 -13.71 19.98 -9.20
N PRO A 99 -14.46 20.38 -10.25
CA PRO A 99 -13.96 20.33 -11.62
C PRO A 99 -12.70 21.21 -11.76
N TYR A 100 -11.90 20.94 -12.79
CA TYR A 100 -10.91 21.93 -13.24
C TYR A 100 -11.61 23.22 -13.67
N ASP A 101 -10.96 24.35 -13.41
CA ASP A 101 -11.29 25.59 -14.09
C ASP A 101 -10.87 25.54 -15.56
N ASP A 102 -11.34 26.51 -16.32
CA ASP A 102 -11.16 26.55 -17.78
C ASP A 102 -9.69 26.73 -18.16
N GLU A 103 -8.92 27.48 -17.37
CA GLU A 103 -7.48 27.71 -17.59
C GLU A 103 -6.68 26.41 -17.41
N GLU A 104 -6.96 25.66 -16.33
CA GLU A 104 -6.30 24.38 -16.06
C GLU A 104 -6.71 23.31 -17.08
N LEU A 105 -7.96 23.32 -17.52
CA LEU A 105 -8.46 22.43 -18.57
C LEU A 105 -7.74 22.71 -19.91
N ILE A 106 -7.56 23.97 -20.29
CA ILE A 106 -6.82 24.40 -21.49
C ILE A 106 -5.34 24.01 -21.38
N ARG A 107 -4.70 24.32 -20.26
CA ARG A 107 -3.29 24.00 -19.99
C ARG A 107 -3.02 22.51 -20.19
N ARG A 108 -3.90 21.67 -19.62
CA ARG A 108 -3.81 20.21 -19.76
C ARG A 108 -4.13 19.73 -21.16
N GLY A 109 -5.09 20.36 -21.85
CA GLY A 109 -5.40 20.05 -23.25
C GLY A 109 -4.25 20.28 -24.20
N ASN A 110 -3.57 21.42 -24.04
CA ASN A 110 -2.38 21.74 -24.84
C ASN A 110 -1.20 20.81 -24.53
N ALA A 111 -1.11 20.33 -23.29
CA ALA A 111 -0.06 19.43 -22.85
C ALA A 111 -0.37 17.94 -23.13
N GLY A 112 -1.56 17.61 -23.65
CA GLY A 112 -1.96 16.25 -24.01
C GLY A 112 -2.46 15.40 -22.83
N PHE A 113 -2.76 15.99 -21.68
CA PHE A 113 -3.16 15.29 -20.46
C PHE A 113 -4.69 15.24 -20.26
N LEU A 114 -5.46 15.14 -21.34
CA LEU A 114 -6.92 15.11 -21.29
C LEU A 114 -7.49 13.76 -21.80
N LEU A 115 -8.70 13.41 -21.34
CA LEU A 115 -9.71 12.52 -21.95
C LEU A 115 -10.06 12.85 -23.42
N GLY A 116 -9.05 12.99 -24.27
CA GLY A 116 -9.20 13.31 -25.68
C GLY A 116 -7.84 13.41 -26.37
N PRO A 117 -7.83 13.47 -27.71
CA PRO A 117 -6.60 13.60 -28.48
C PRO A 117 -5.86 14.89 -28.09
N GLN A 118 -4.53 14.82 -28.09
CA GLN A 118 -3.68 16.00 -27.91
C GLN A 118 -4.01 17.02 -29.01
N LEU A 119 -4.18 18.28 -28.60
CA LEU A 119 -4.35 19.37 -29.56
C LEU A 119 -3.09 19.49 -30.40
N THR A 120 -3.22 19.45 -31.72
CA THR A 120 -2.09 19.70 -32.61
C THR A 120 -1.55 21.12 -32.39
N ARG A 121 -0.31 21.41 -32.81
CA ARG A 121 0.32 22.73 -32.62
C ARG A 121 -0.51 23.90 -33.16
N GLY A 122 -1.35 23.67 -34.19
CA GLY A 122 -2.28 24.65 -34.74
C GLY A 122 -3.64 24.73 -34.03
N GLU A 123 -3.97 23.77 -33.17
CA GLU A 123 -5.22 23.71 -32.40
C GLU A 123 -5.03 24.09 -30.92
N GLN A 124 -3.82 24.46 -30.49
CA GLN A 124 -3.56 24.88 -29.12
C GLN A 124 -4.41 26.09 -28.75
N ILE A 125 -5.13 25.97 -27.63
CA ILE A 125 -6.02 27.01 -27.13
C ILE A 125 -5.18 27.96 -26.28
N LYS A 126 -5.22 29.26 -26.56
CA LYS A 126 -4.48 30.23 -25.74
C LYS A 126 -5.08 30.31 -24.33
N PRO A 127 -4.29 30.57 -23.28
CA PRO A 127 -4.81 30.69 -21.91
C PRO A 127 -5.89 31.76 -21.74
N ASP A 128 -5.88 32.80 -22.59
CA ASP A 128 -6.84 33.92 -22.63
C ASP A 128 -7.99 33.70 -23.63
N ALA A 129 -8.22 32.45 -24.08
CA ALA A 129 -9.28 32.14 -25.02
C ALA A 129 -10.67 32.52 -24.46
N SER A 130 -11.54 33.01 -25.35
CA SER A 130 -12.91 33.39 -24.96
C SER A 130 -13.69 32.17 -24.45
N PRO A 131 -14.69 32.37 -23.55
CA PRO A 131 -15.52 31.28 -23.03
C PRO A 131 -16.17 30.42 -24.13
N GLU A 132 -16.49 31.02 -25.28
CA GLU A 132 -17.05 30.32 -26.44
C GLU A 132 -16.08 29.27 -27.01
N VAL A 133 -14.79 29.59 -27.08
CA VAL A 133 -13.74 28.66 -27.54
C VAL A 133 -13.57 27.51 -26.56
N VAL A 134 -13.63 27.80 -25.25
CA VAL A 134 -13.52 26.78 -24.20
C VAL A 134 -14.72 25.84 -24.20
N GLU A 135 -15.95 26.36 -24.34
CA GLU A 135 -17.13 25.50 -24.45
C GLU A 135 -17.14 24.69 -25.74
N ALA A 136 -16.69 25.24 -26.88
CA ALA A 136 -16.51 24.48 -28.10
C ALA A 136 -15.52 23.32 -27.91
N PHE A 137 -14.46 23.54 -27.13
CA PHE A 137 -13.50 22.50 -26.77
C PHE A 137 -14.10 21.43 -25.84
N LYS A 138 -14.81 21.83 -24.78
CA LYS A 138 -15.54 20.90 -23.91
C LYS A 138 -16.56 20.09 -24.70
N GLU A 139 -17.26 20.70 -25.64
CA GLU A 139 -18.22 20.04 -26.51
C GLU A 139 -17.53 19.02 -27.44
N LYS A 140 -16.36 19.36 -28.01
CA LYS A 140 -15.52 18.40 -28.76
C LYS A 140 -15.17 17.21 -27.88
N LEU A 141 -14.76 17.44 -26.63
CA LEU A 141 -14.48 16.36 -25.66
C LEU A 141 -15.74 15.56 -25.30
N ARG A 142 -16.90 16.19 -25.12
CA ARG A 142 -18.18 15.50 -24.84
C ARG A 142 -18.57 14.56 -25.99
N ARG A 143 -18.31 14.94 -27.24
CA ARG A 143 -18.62 14.14 -28.44
C ARG A 143 -17.70 12.96 -28.67
N ILE A 144 -16.55 12.89 -28.00
CA ILE A 144 -15.66 11.71 -28.09
C ILE A 144 -16.42 10.48 -27.58
N PRO A 145 -16.46 9.37 -28.34
CA PRO A 145 -17.09 8.13 -27.91
C PRO A 145 -16.56 7.67 -26.56
N THR A 146 -17.43 7.09 -25.73
CA THR A 146 -17.08 6.66 -24.37
C THR A 146 -15.90 5.68 -24.36
N VAL A 147 -15.82 4.79 -25.36
CA VAL A 147 -14.71 3.84 -25.53
C VAL A 147 -13.39 4.58 -25.81
N SER A 148 -13.41 5.59 -26.69
CA SER A 148 -12.23 6.41 -26.96
C SER A 148 -11.81 7.24 -25.73
N LYS A 149 -12.77 7.78 -24.98
CA LYS A 149 -12.48 8.45 -23.69
C LYS A 149 -11.85 7.50 -22.69
N ALA A 150 -12.34 6.26 -22.61
CA ALA A 150 -11.72 5.22 -21.79
C ALA A 150 -10.30 4.90 -22.27
N GLY A 151 -10.08 4.82 -23.60
CA GLY A 151 -8.76 4.67 -24.20
C GLY A 151 -7.80 5.81 -23.85
N TYR A 152 -8.24 7.08 -23.94
CA TYR A 152 -7.44 8.24 -23.54
C TYR A 152 -7.23 8.30 -22.01
N ALA A 153 -8.23 7.92 -21.22
CA ALA A 153 -8.09 7.81 -19.76
C ALA A 153 -7.01 6.79 -19.41
N LEU A 154 -7.08 5.60 -20.00
CA LEU A 154 -6.13 4.51 -19.80
C LEU A 154 -4.75 4.86 -20.36
N GLY A 155 -4.68 5.55 -21.51
CA GLY A 155 -3.45 6.04 -22.10
C GLY A 155 -2.76 7.11 -21.25
N ASN A 156 -3.51 8.08 -20.70
CA ASN A 156 -2.97 9.08 -19.78
C ASN A 156 -2.57 8.46 -18.44
N LEU A 157 -3.36 7.52 -17.93
CA LEU A 157 -2.98 6.72 -16.76
C LEU A 157 -1.70 5.94 -17.04
N ALA A 158 -1.54 5.36 -18.24
CA ALA A 158 -0.35 4.64 -18.68
C ALA A 158 0.86 5.57 -18.92
N GLN A 159 0.64 6.80 -19.38
CA GLN A 159 1.68 7.80 -19.59
C GLN A 159 2.16 8.43 -18.27
N ASP A 160 1.24 8.67 -17.33
CA ASP A 160 1.59 8.99 -15.94
C ASP A 160 2.32 7.82 -15.29
N PHE A 161 1.87 6.59 -15.58
CA PHE A 161 2.51 5.33 -15.15
C PHE A 161 3.94 5.21 -15.67
N THR A 162 4.28 5.70 -16.87
CA THR A 162 5.66 5.58 -17.40
C THR A 162 6.61 6.69 -16.94
N ASN A 163 6.17 7.95 -16.83
CA ASN A 163 7.08 9.10 -16.70
C ASN A 163 7.38 9.60 -15.28
N ASN A 164 6.52 9.39 -14.28
CA ASN A 164 6.77 9.81 -12.88
C ASN A 164 6.14 8.88 -11.84
N ALA A 165 5.04 8.20 -12.21
CA ALA A 165 4.35 7.30 -11.32
C ALA A 165 4.96 5.88 -11.33
N SER A 166 5.73 5.43 -12.33
CA SER A 166 6.32 4.07 -12.34
C SER A 166 7.07 3.73 -11.06
N ARG A 167 7.78 4.68 -10.45
CA ARG A 167 8.51 4.47 -9.19
C ARG A 167 7.60 4.43 -7.96
N ASN A 168 6.63 5.35 -7.86
CA ASN A 168 5.66 5.37 -6.76
C ASN A 168 4.62 4.24 -6.89
N ILE A 169 4.25 3.87 -8.10
CA ILE A 169 3.37 2.77 -8.47
C ILE A 169 4.11 1.44 -8.37
N TRP A 170 5.41 1.34 -8.66
CA TRP A 170 6.19 0.15 -8.31
C TRP A 170 6.16 -0.11 -6.80
N TRP A 171 6.23 0.94 -5.97
CA TRP A 171 5.97 0.84 -4.53
C TRP A 171 4.48 0.60 -4.20
N LEU A 172 3.53 1.19 -4.93
CA LEU A 172 2.07 1.04 -4.73
C LEU A 172 1.52 -0.33 -5.18
N ILE A 173 2.20 -0.98 -6.12
CA ILE A 173 1.87 -2.29 -6.70
C ILE A 173 2.65 -3.39 -5.99
N ASN A 174 3.88 -3.11 -5.52
CA ASN A 174 4.53 -3.99 -4.56
C ASN A 174 3.97 -3.85 -3.13
N ALA A 175 3.20 -2.80 -2.84
CA ALA A 175 2.42 -2.69 -1.62
C ALA A 175 0.96 -2.42 -1.99
N PRO A 176 0.14 -3.45 -2.32
CA PRO A 176 -1.32 -3.33 -2.43
C PRO A 176 -1.94 -2.59 -1.23
N GLN A 177 -1.24 -2.64 -0.09
CA GLN A 177 -1.44 -1.79 1.09
C GLN A 177 -1.58 -0.31 0.72
N ALA A 178 -0.70 0.32 -0.06
CA ALA A 178 -0.76 1.76 -0.36
C ALA A 178 -1.97 2.21 -1.22
N VAL A 179 -2.49 1.35 -2.11
CA VAL A 179 -3.76 1.64 -2.81
C VAL A 179 -4.91 1.65 -1.81
N VAL A 180 -4.88 0.66 -0.92
CA VAL A 180 -5.84 0.52 0.18
C VAL A 180 -5.70 1.66 1.18
N ASP A 181 -4.50 2.18 1.44
CA ASP A 181 -4.21 3.40 2.22
C ASP A 181 -5.01 4.58 1.69
N LEU A 182 -4.86 4.86 0.41
CA LEU A 182 -5.51 5.98 -0.24
C LEU A 182 -7.03 5.83 -0.28
N ALA A 183 -7.52 4.64 -0.63
CA ALA A 183 -8.95 4.35 -0.70
C ALA A 183 -9.59 4.43 0.69
N SER A 184 -8.96 3.86 1.71
CA SER A 184 -9.42 3.91 3.11
C SER A 184 -9.46 5.34 3.61
N GLU A 185 -8.41 6.13 3.38
CA GLU A 185 -8.36 7.54 3.81
C GLU A 185 -9.44 8.37 3.11
N SER A 186 -9.60 8.19 1.79
CA SER A 186 -10.64 8.89 1.01
C SER A 186 -12.04 8.56 1.54
N VAL A 187 -12.38 7.28 1.68
CA VAL A 187 -13.71 6.85 2.14
C VAL A 187 -13.96 7.27 3.60
N ALA A 188 -12.98 7.07 4.49
CA ALA A 188 -13.09 7.50 5.88
C ALA A 188 -13.25 9.03 5.98
N SER A 189 -12.61 9.81 5.11
CA SER A 189 -12.70 11.27 5.10
C SER A 189 -14.05 11.80 4.62
N GLN A 190 -14.68 11.12 3.66
CA GLN A 190 -16.01 11.48 3.18
C GLN A 190 -17.09 11.14 4.21
N LEU A 191 -16.99 9.97 4.85
CA LEU A 191 -18.00 9.49 5.81
C LEU A 191 -17.83 10.09 7.20
N ASN A 192 -16.59 10.45 7.55
CA ASN A 192 -16.31 11.17 8.77
C ASN A 192 -15.34 12.35 8.54
N PRO A 193 -15.86 13.48 8.04
CA PRO A 193 -15.07 14.69 7.85
C PRO A 193 -14.47 15.21 9.17
N SER A 194 -15.03 14.81 10.32
CA SER A 194 -14.56 15.26 11.64
C SER A 194 -13.25 14.59 12.05
N LEU A 195 -12.98 13.35 11.58
CA LEU A 195 -11.69 12.66 11.73
C LEU A 195 -10.55 13.43 11.05
N PHE A 196 -10.87 14.04 9.90
CA PHE A 196 -9.93 14.83 9.10
C PHE A 196 -10.08 16.33 9.37
N GLY A 197 -10.97 16.68 10.30
CA GLY A 197 -11.20 18.05 10.74
C GLY A 197 -9.94 18.63 11.35
N ALA A 198 -9.62 19.86 10.96
CA ALA A 198 -8.53 20.61 11.55
C ALA A 198 -9.09 21.62 12.56
N GLU A 199 -8.57 21.58 13.77
CA GLU A 199 -8.78 22.59 14.79
C GLU A 199 -7.82 23.77 14.53
N ARG A 200 -8.34 25.00 14.61
CA ARG A 200 -7.51 26.19 14.53
C ARG A 200 -6.81 26.37 15.88
N LEU A 201 -5.48 26.33 15.90
CA LEU A 201 -4.69 26.48 17.12
C LEU A 201 -4.57 27.95 17.55
N THR A 202 -4.48 28.86 16.58
CA THR A 202 -4.15 30.27 16.85
C THR A 202 -5.35 31.17 16.55
N SER A 203 -6.22 31.34 17.53
CA SER A 203 -7.18 32.45 17.60
C SER A 203 -6.80 33.35 18.77
N GLY A 204 -6.18 34.50 18.48
CA GLY A 204 -5.71 35.44 19.50
C GLY A 204 -4.28 35.16 19.98
N ALA A 205 -3.74 36.06 20.80
CA ALA A 205 -2.39 35.96 21.35
C ALA A 205 -2.23 34.72 22.24
N ASP A 206 -3.24 34.42 23.07
CA ASP A 206 -3.23 33.28 23.99
C ASP A 206 -3.07 31.94 23.27
N GLY A 207 -3.68 31.79 22.08
CA GLY A 207 -3.59 30.56 21.28
C GLY A 207 -2.20 30.29 20.71
N ILE A 208 -1.41 31.33 20.42
CA ILE A 208 -0.01 31.17 19.98
C ILE A 208 0.84 30.70 21.15
N THR A 209 0.71 31.34 22.32
CA THR A 209 1.44 30.96 23.52
C THR A 209 1.08 29.54 23.99
N GLU A 210 -0.19 29.17 23.94
CA GLU A 210 -0.63 27.81 24.28
C GLU A 210 -0.07 26.77 23.29
N ALA A 211 -0.10 27.06 21.99
CA ALA A 211 0.46 26.17 20.97
C ALA A 211 1.99 26.01 21.08
N GLU A 212 2.71 27.08 21.41
CA GLU A 212 4.16 27.04 21.68
C GLU A 212 4.46 26.22 22.94
N LYS A 213 3.72 26.45 24.04
CA LYS A 213 3.85 25.66 25.29
C LYS A 213 3.59 24.16 25.08
N LEU A 214 2.66 23.82 24.20
CA LEU A 214 2.37 22.44 23.82
C LEU A 214 3.40 21.85 22.82
N GLY A 215 4.41 22.61 22.40
CA GLY A 215 5.42 22.18 21.44
C GLY A 215 4.86 21.96 20.02
N LEU A 216 3.69 22.51 19.71
CA LEU A 216 3.02 22.35 18.41
C LEU A 216 3.61 23.27 17.35
N ILE A 217 4.08 24.44 17.79
CA ILE A 217 4.77 25.43 16.98
C ILE A 217 6.04 25.87 17.70
N ARG A 218 7.03 26.32 16.92
CA ARG A 218 8.27 26.89 17.42
C ARG A 218 8.44 28.31 16.90
N PHE A 219 8.81 29.23 17.79
CA PHE A 219 9.16 30.59 17.41
C PHE A 219 10.46 30.60 16.57
N SER A 220 10.39 31.22 15.39
CA SER A 220 11.45 31.29 14.39
C SER A 220 11.26 32.57 13.56
N PRO A 221 11.60 33.75 14.11
CA PRO A 221 11.42 35.03 13.42
C PRO A 221 12.38 35.15 12.22
N LYS A 222 11.98 35.91 11.20
CA LYS A 222 12.75 36.08 9.95
C LYS A 222 14.16 36.68 10.13
N GLY A 223 14.47 37.26 11.29
CA GLY A 223 15.78 37.80 11.65
C GLY A 223 16.55 36.99 12.69
N GLY A 224 16.06 35.83 13.14
CA GLY A 224 16.57 35.13 14.32
C GLY A 224 16.14 35.77 15.64
N THR A 225 16.28 35.04 16.74
CA THR A 225 15.88 35.50 18.09
C THR A 225 16.72 36.70 18.56
N ALA A 226 16.27 37.43 19.58
CA ALA A 226 17.09 38.52 20.16
C ALA A 226 18.44 38.00 20.65
N GLU A 227 18.47 36.78 21.17
CA GLU A 227 19.69 36.08 21.60
C GLU A 227 20.60 35.75 20.40
N GLU A 228 20.07 35.21 19.30
CA GLU A 228 20.84 34.96 18.08
C GLU A 228 21.35 36.26 17.43
N GLN A 229 20.57 37.34 17.50
CA GLN A 229 21.00 38.66 17.04
C GLN A 229 22.10 39.24 17.93
N TRP A 230 21.96 39.09 19.26
CA TRP A 230 22.96 39.48 20.23
C TRP A 230 24.27 38.73 20.04
N ASP A 231 24.22 37.41 19.92
CA ASP A 231 25.40 36.57 19.71
C ASP A 231 26.12 36.89 18.40
N ARG A 232 25.36 37.21 17.34
CA ARG A 232 25.95 37.69 16.09
C ARG A 232 26.62 39.05 16.25
N ALA A 233 25.98 40.01 16.92
CA ALA A 233 26.57 41.32 17.20
C ALA A 233 27.85 41.17 18.05
N LYS A 234 27.81 40.32 19.08
CA LYS A 234 28.97 40.02 19.93
C LYS A 234 30.11 39.39 19.13
N LYS A 235 29.84 38.39 18.29
CA LYS A 235 30.85 37.78 17.40
C LYS A 235 31.47 38.78 16.43
N VAL A 236 30.71 39.76 15.95
CA VAL A 236 31.24 40.84 15.11
C VAL A 236 32.19 41.72 15.92
N VAL A 237 31.80 42.16 17.12
CA VAL A 237 32.65 42.98 17.99
C VAL A 237 33.92 42.25 18.42
N ASP A 238 33.81 40.96 18.77
CA ASP A 238 34.94 40.13 19.19
C ASP A 238 35.86 39.74 18.00
N GLY A 239 35.27 39.58 16.81
CA GLY A 239 35.96 39.10 15.60
C GLY A 239 36.62 40.20 14.77
N ILE A 240 36.21 41.45 14.93
CA ILE A 240 36.93 42.59 14.35
C ILE A 240 38.20 42.81 15.19
N GLN A 241 39.25 42.05 14.88
CA GLN A 241 40.59 42.42 15.29
C GLN A 241 41.07 43.54 14.37
N PRO A 242 41.58 44.64 14.92
CA PRO A 242 42.15 45.70 14.10
C PRO A 242 43.28 45.12 13.24
N SER A 243 43.25 45.38 11.93
CA SER A 243 44.31 44.96 11.03
C SER A 243 45.65 45.52 11.53
N PRO A 244 46.68 44.70 11.74
CA PRO A 244 48.00 45.19 12.08
C PRO A 244 48.46 46.11 10.95
N VAL A 245 48.88 47.33 11.31
CA VAL A 245 49.41 48.31 10.37
C VAL A 245 50.53 47.64 9.56
N PRO A 246 50.51 47.71 8.21
CA PRO A 246 51.50 47.02 7.40
C PRO A 246 52.92 47.46 7.81
N PRO A 247 53.81 46.51 8.15
CA PRO A 247 55.18 46.82 8.58
C PRO A 247 55.97 47.29 7.36
N GLY A 248 55.98 48.60 7.12
CA GLY A 248 56.64 49.19 5.95
C GLY A 248 56.53 50.70 5.81
N GLY A 249 55.64 51.37 6.56
CA GLY A 249 55.67 52.82 6.70
C GLY A 249 56.83 53.24 7.60
N THR A 250 57.83 53.92 7.04
CA THR A 250 59.01 54.39 7.77
C THR A 250 58.61 55.31 8.92
N ALA A 251 58.92 54.86 10.13
CA ALA A 251 58.60 55.44 11.43
C ALA A 251 59.42 56.70 11.78
N ALA A 252 59.49 57.67 10.88
CA ALA A 252 60.22 58.91 11.11
C ALA A 252 59.24 60.11 11.09
N GLY A 253 58.44 60.28 12.15
CA GLY A 253 57.79 61.59 12.32
C GLY A 253 56.59 61.75 13.26
N TYR A 254 55.94 60.70 13.79
CA TYR A 254 54.71 60.90 14.57
C TYR A 254 54.74 60.20 15.93
N GLY A 255 54.83 61.01 16.99
CA GLY A 255 54.72 60.63 18.40
C GLY A 255 53.29 60.50 18.89
N GLN A 256 52.37 59.99 18.07
CA GLN A 256 51.01 59.64 18.47
C GLN A 256 50.68 58.32 17.78
N LEU A 257 50.31 57.31 18.58
CA LEU A 257 49.79 56.05 18.09
C LEU A 257 48.59 56.37 17.18
N ASP A 258 48.73 56.15 15.88
CA ASP A 258 47.61 56.35 14.95
C ASP A 258 46.45 55.45 15.40
N PRO A 259 45.24 56.00 15.61
CA PRO A 259 44.09 55.21 15.98
C PRO A 259 43.84 54.18 14.88
N LEU A 260 43.57 52.95 15.30
CA LEU A 260 43.24 51.81 14.46
C LEU A 260 42.26 52.24 13.35
N VAL A 261 42.74 52.28 12.10
CA VAL A 261 41.93 52.75 10.97
C VAL A 261 41.03 51.60 10.52
N PHE A 262 39.78 51.62 10.95
CA PHE A 262 38.74 50.77 10.37
C PHE A 262 38.45 51.23 8.94
N THR A 263 38.18 50.29 8.03
CA THR A 263 37.54 50.69 6.77
C THR A 263 36.15 51.27 7.09
N PRO A 264 35.60 52.17 6.26
CA PRO A 264 34.26 52.71 6.48
C PRO A 264 33.18 51.62 6.66
N GLU A 265 33.33 50.49 5.96
CA GLU A 265 32.45 49.33 6.09
C GLU A 265 32.61 48.62 7.45
N GLN A 266 33.85 48.39 7.90
CA GLN A 266 34.11 47.78 9.21
C GLN A 266 33.65 48.68 10.36
N GLN A 267 33.82 50.00 10.21
CA GLN A 267 33.37 50.97 11.18
C GLN A 267 31.85 50.98 11.29
N ALA A 268 31.14 51.00 10.15
CA ALA A 268 29.68 50.90 10.14
C ALA A 268 29.16 49.59 10.75
N LEU A 269 29.83 48.46 10.47
CA LEU A 269 29.45 47.15 11.04
C LEU A 269 29.69 47.09 12.56
N TYR A 270 30.79 47.69 13.03
CA TYR A 270 31.14 47.78 14.44
C TYR A 270 30.18 48.68 15.22
N GLU A 271 29.85 49.86 14.67
CA GLU A 271 28.90 50.80 15.26
C GLU A 271 27.49 50.18 15.34
N ASP A 272 27.00 49.53 14.28
CA ASP A 272 25.72 48.79 14.30
C ASP A 272 25.71 47.64 15.33
N ALA A 273 26.83 46.92 15.46
CA ALA A 273 26.95 45.86 16.46
C ALA A 273 26.98 46.42 17.90
N GLN A 274 27.68 47.53 18.13
CA GLN A 274 27.69 48.21 19.43
C GLN A 274 26.33 48.77 19.81
N ASP A 275 25.60 49.37 18.87
CA ASP A 275 24.25 49.88 19.10
C ASP A 275 23.28 48.74 19.45
N LYS A 276 23.37 47.60 18.76
CA LYS A 276 22.61 46.39 19.11
C LYS A 276 22.97 45.85 20.49
N LEU A 277 24.25 45.89 20.86
CA LEU A 277 24.71 45.50 22.20
C LEU A 277 24.21 46.47 23.30
N LYS A 278 24.17 47.76 23.02
CA LYS A 278 23.69 48.78 23.96
C LYS A 278 22.17 48.69 24.17
N ASN A 279 21.45 48.35 23.10
CA ASN A 279 19.99 48.36 23.06
C ASN A 279 19.38 46.94 23.12
N TYR A 280 19.95 46.04 23.93
CA TYR A 280 19.38 44.69 24.12
C TYR A 280 17.91 44.71 24.51
N LYS A 281 17.51 45.71 25.31
CA LYS A 281 16.12 45.90 25.73
C LYS A 281 15.19 46.13 24.54
N ASP A 282 15.63 46.89 23.54
CA ASP A 282 14.85 47.13 22.32
C ASP A 282 14.75 45.86 21.48
N LEU A 283 15.80 45.03 21.44
CA LEU A 283 15.77 43.71 20.80
C LEU A 283 14.76 42.78 21.50
N LEU A 284 14.73 42.76 22.83
CA LEU A 284 13.76 42.00 23.61
C LEU A 284 12.32 42.51 23.42
N ASP A 285 12.12 43.82 23.38
CA ASP A 285 10.79 44.42 23.15
C ASP A 285 10.31 44.19 21.72
N ASN A 286 11.22 44.20 20.75
CA ASN A 286 10.92 43.79 19.37
C ASN A 286 10.59 42.30 19.31
N GLU A 287 11.35 41.42 19.96
CA GLU A 287 11.03 39.99 20.03
C GLU A 287 9.64 39.77 20.65
N ARG A 288 9.30 40.48 21.72
CA ARG A 288 7.95 40.43 22.33
C ARG A 288 6.85 40.83 21.33
N LYS A 289 7.07 41.86 20.52
CA LYS A 289 6.15 42.24 19.44
C LYS A 289 6.06 41.17 18.35
N GLU A 290 7.19 40.59 17.96
CA GLU A 290 7.26 39.53 16.94
C GLU A 290 6.63 38.21 17.40
N ARG A 291 6.70 37.88 18.69
CA ARG A 291 6.06 36.69 19.30
C ARG A 291 4.54 36.73 19.24
N ASN A 292 3.94 37.91 19.10
CA ASN A 292 2.49 38.05 18.90
C ASN A 292 2.06 37.80 17.45
N LYS A 293 3.00 37.64 16.50
CA LYS A 293 2.71 37.42 15.09
C LYS A 293 2.89 35.93 14.73
N ALA A 294 1.81 35.29 14.29
CA ALA A 294 1.83 33.88 13.88
C ALA A 294 2.78 33.57 12.70
N GLU A 295 3.12 34.58 11.88
CA GLU A 295 4.04 34.43 10.75
C GLU A 295 5.48 34.10 11.17
N ASN A 296 5.87 34.45 12.39
CA ASN A 296 7.17 34.17 12.98
C ASN A 296 7.26 32.81 13.66
N TYR A 297 6.28 31.94 13.45
CA TYR A 297 6.31 30.58 13.96
C TYR A 297 6.41 29.59 12.80
N VAL A 298 6.98 28.43 13.10
CA VAL A 298 7.02 27.25 12.24
C VAL A 298 6.32 26.09 12.95
N ALA A 299 5.68 25.21 12.18
CA ALA A 299 5.09 24.00 12.75
C ALA A 299 6.21 23.06 13.22
N SER A 300 6.13 22.59 14.47
CA SER A 300 7.10 21.67 15.06
C SER A 300 6.54 20.27 15.28
N ALA A 301 5.21 20.13 15.39
CA ALA A 301 4.55 18.84 15.59
C ALA A 301 3.92 18.27 14.31
N PRO A 302 3.91 16.93 14.13
CA PRO A 302 3.19 16.27 13.03
C PRO A 302 1.71 16.64 13.01
N GLY A 303 1.16 16.87 11.82
CA GLY A 303 -0.26 17.21 11.64
C GLY A 303 -0.61 18.67 11.94
N VAL A 304 0.36 19.51 12.31
CA VAL A 304 0.22 20.97 12.39
C VAL A 304 0.65 21.59 11.05
N ARG A 305 -0.19 22.45 10.48
CA ARG A 305 0.11 23.18 9.23
C ARG A 305 -0.11 24.67 9.42
N LYS A 306 0.84 25.46 8.92
CA LYS A 306 0.71 26.90 8.74
C LYS A 306 -0.20 27.15 7.54
N VAL A 307 -1.22 27.98 7.71
CA VAL A 307 -2.16 28.35 6.66
C VAL A 307 -2.16 29.87 6.53
N GLU A 308 -1.83 30.32 5.34
CA GLU A 308 -1.92 31.72 4.96
C GLU A 308 -3.29 31.96 4.33
N ARG A 309 -3.98 33.01 4.77
CA ARG A 309 -5.29 33.40 4.23
C ARG A 309 -5.12 34.62 3.31
N GLU A 310 -6.01 34.74 2.33
CA GLU A 310 -6.21 36.01 1.61
C GLU A 310 -6.42 37.14 2.63
N GLY A 311 -5.57 38.17 2.55
CA GLY A 311 -5.46 39.24 3.56
C GLY A 311 -4.26 39.11 4.52
N GLY A 312 -3.30 38.23 4.24
CA GLY A 312 -1.99 38.18 4.92
C GLY A 312 -2.01 37.62 6.35
N LYS A 313 -3.17 37.21 6.87
CA LYS A 313 -3.27 36.64 8.22
C LYS A 313 -2.85 35.17 8.22
N THR A 314 -1.73 34.89 8.86
CA THR A 314 -1.26 33.52 9.12
C THR A 314 -1.97 32.94 10.34
N PHE A 315 -2.37 31.66 10.28
CA PHE A 315 -2.75 30.90 11.46
C PHE A 315 -2.32 29.43 11.34
N PHE A 316 -2.27 28.72 12.46
CA PHE A 316 -1.99 27.28 12.47
C PHE A 316 -3.26 26.46 12.62
N LYS A 317 -3.30 25.34 11.90
CA LYS A 317 -4.32 24.31 12.01
C LYS A 317 -3.66 23.01 12.44
N ARG A 318 -4.26 22.32 13.41
CA ARG A 318 -3.87 20.98 13.85
C ARG A 318 -4.97 20.00 13.47
N ARG A 319 -4.63 18.89 12.82
CA ARG A 319 -5.59 17.78 12.63
C ARG A 319 -6.02 17.25 14.00
N ARG A 320 -7.32 17.00 14.20
CA ARG A 320 -7.85 16.50 15.49
C ARG A 320 -7.23 15.16 15.89
N PHE A 321 -6.88 14.36 14.90
CA PHE A 321 -6.24 13.07 15.06
C PHE A 321 -4.87 13.08 14.38
N ASN A 322 -3.93 12.31 14.93
CA ASN A 322 -2.67 12.05 14.25
C ASN A 322 -2.99 11.30 12.94
N PRO A 323 -2.65 11.85 11.77
CA PRO A 323 -2.94 11.20 10.49
C PRO A 323 -2.39 9.77 10.45
N ASN A 324 -1.21 9.53 11.03
CA ASN A 324 -0.60 8.21 11.02
C ASN A 324 -1.42 7.19 11.81
N LEU A 325 -2.08 7.60 12.90
CA LEU A 325 -2.92 6.70 13.70
C LEU A 325 -4.26 6.40 13.02
N VAL A 326 -4.88 7.40 12.38
CA VAL A 326 -6.12 7.20 11.63
C VAL A 326 -5.87 6.30 10.42
N SER A 327 -4.81 6.57 9.68
CA SER A 327 -4.36 5.71 8.58
C SER A 327 -4.09 4.30 9.12
N LEU A 328 -3.25 4.13 10.15
CA LEU A 328 -2.96 2.80 10.71
C LEU A 328 -4.22 2.03 11.15
N ALA A 329 -5.15 2.69 11.83
CA ALA A 329 -6.39 2.05 12.29
C ALA A 329 -7.34 1.68 11.14
N ALA A 330 -7.39 2.51 10.11
CA ALA A 330 -8.15 2.21 8.89
C ALA A 330 -7.51 1.08 8.07
N LEU A 331 -6.19 0.91 8.20
CA LEU A 331 -5.40 0.06 7.32
C LEU A 331 -5.04 -1.29 7.85
N LEU A 332 -4.82 -1.44 9.15
CA LEU A 332 -4.52 -2.73 9.73
C LEU A 332 -5.51 -3.82 9.27
N PRO A 333 -6.83 -3.60 9.27
CA PRO A 333 -7.76 -4.62 8.80
C PRO A 333 -7.63 -4.93 7.31
N ALA A 334 -7.49 -3.89 6.49
CA ALA A 334 -7.45 -4.05 5.04
C ALA A 334 -6.10 -4.62 4.57
N ALA A 335 -4.99 -4.21 5.17
CA ALA A 335 -3.68 -4.82 4.98
C ALA A 335 -3.64 -6.28 5.44
N THR A 336 -4.30 -6.61 6.57
CA THR A 336 -4.44 -8.01 7.00
C THR A 336 -5.27 -8.81 6.00
N ALA A 337 -6.37 -8.24 5.47
CA ALA A 337 -7.20 -8.86 4.45
C ALA A 337 -6.46 -9.08 3.12
N VAL A 338 -5.69 -8.07 2.65
CA VAL A 338 -4.78 -8.19 1.52
C VAL A 338 -3.79 -9.32 1.76
N ASN A 339 -3.13 -9.33 2.92
CA ASN A 339 -2.09 -10.31 3.22
C ASN A 339 -2.66 -11.72 3.35
N ALA A 340 -3.87 -11.88 3.88
CA ALA A 340 -4.57 -13.16 3.89
C ALA A 340 -4.93 -13.60 2.46
N GLY A 341 -5.58 -12.72 1.68
CA GLY A 341 -6.12 -13.03 0.36
C GLY A 341 -5.07 -13.33 -0.71
N ILE A 342 -3.94 -12.62 -0.68
CA ILE A 342 -2.82 -12.85 -1.60
C ILE A 342 -2.02 -14.12 -1.18
N GLY A 343 -2.41 -14.77 -0.09
CA GLY A 343 -1.65 -15.91 0.44
C GLY A 343 -0.30 -15.47 0.99
N LEU A 344 -0.19 -14.29 1.61
CA LEU A 344 1.02 -13.89 2.34
C LEU A 344 1.06 -14.51 3.74
N LEU A 345 -0.11 -14.84 4.32
CA LEU A 345 -0.22 -15.48 5.64
C LEU A 345 -0.22 -17.01 5.57
N ASP A 346 -0.73 -17.59 4.49
CA ASP A 346 -0.74 -19.03 4.26
C ASP A 346 -0.57 -19.35 2.77
N ARG A 347 -0.08 -20.55 2.45
CA ARG A 347 -0.02 -21.07 1.08
C ARG A 347 -1.44 -21.19 0.53
N GLN A 348 -1.58 -20.97 -0.77
CA GLN A 348 -2.85 -21.23 -1.45
C GLN A 348 -2.93 -22.68 -1.92
N ASP A 349 -4.11 -23.27 -1.79
CA ASP A 349 -4.39 -24.63 -2.25
C ASP A 349 -4.04 -24.79 -3.74
N GLY A 350 -3.34 -25.86 -4.08
CA GLY A 350 -2.84 -26.16 -5.42
C GLY A 350 -1.46 -25.60 -5.75
N TYR A 351 -0.86 -24.81 -4.85
CA TYR A 351 0.50 -24.25 -5.01
C TYR A 351 1.46 -24.83 -3.98
N ALA A 352 2.74 -24.86 -4.28
CA ALA A 352 3.80 -25.13 -3.32
C ALA A 352 3.96 -23.93 -2.37
N ALA A 353 4.70 -24.10 -1.28
CA ALA A 353 5.29 -22.98 -0.58
C ALA A 353 6.31 -22.27 -1.51
N THR A 354 6.56 -20.99 -1.28
CA THR A 354 7.52 -20.17 -2.03
C THR A 354 8.95 -20.65 -1.80
N VAL A 355 9.22 -21.15 -0.60
CA VAL A 355 10.46 -21.79 -0.14
C VAL A 355 10.09 -23.21 0.32
N PRO A 356 9.83 -24.13 -0.62
CA PRO A 356 9.31 -25.45 -0.29
C PRO A 356 10.30 -26.26 0.54
N SER A 357 9.76 -27.13 1.40
CA SER A 357 10.51 -28.23 2.02
C SER A 357 10.75 -29.32 0.99
N ASP A 358 11.89 -30.00 1.11
CA ASP A 358 12.21 -31.11 0.23
C ASP A 358 11.21 -32.26 0.48
N GLU A 359 10.82 -32.51 1.72
CA GLU A 359 9.89 -33.58 2.11
C GLU A 359 8.48 -33.35 1.58
N ASP A 360 7.95 -32.14 1.75
CA ASP A 360 6.60 -31.75 1.31
C ASP A 360 6.63 -30.35 0.71
N PRO A 361 6.41 -30.21 -0.62
CA PRO A 361 6.47 -28.91 -1.28
C PRO A 361 5.39 -27.94 -0.79
N ARG A 362 4.38 -28.42 -0.06
CA ARG A 362 3.34 -27.57 0.56
C ARG A 362 3.80 -26.93 1.86
N GLN A 363 4.83 -27.45 2.49
CA GLN A 363 5.40 -26.91 3.72
C GLN A 363 6.59 -26.03 3.36
N THR A 364 6.79 -24.98 4.15
CA THR A 364 7.99 -24.16 3.98
C THR A 364 9.17 -24.78 4.73
N SER A 365 10.34 -24.85 4.09
CA SER A 365 11.59 -25.21 4.78
C SER A 365 12.10 -24.09 5.68
N ASN A 366 11.67 -22.85 5.44
CA ASN A 366 12.09 -21.68 6.21
C ASN A 366 11.02 -20.60 6.21
N ALA A 367 10.27 -20.50 7.32
CA ALA A 367 9.18 -19.53 7.49
C ALA A 367 9.64 -18.06 7.32
N ILE A 368 10.87 -17.71 7.71
CA ILE A 368 11.39 -16.34 7.54
C ILE A 368 11.65 -16.06 6.06
N ALA A 369 12.26 -17.01 5.36
CA ALA A 369 12.51 -16.89 3.91
C ALA A 369 11.21 -16.92 3.10
N GLU A 370 10.21 -17.67 3.54
CA GLU A 370 8.86 -17.68 2.99
C GLU A 370 8.22 -16.30 3.08
N VAL A 371 8.14 -15.76 4.29
CA VAL A 371 7.57 -14.43 4.54
C VAL A 371 8.36 -13.38 3.77
N ALA A 372 9.70 -13.46 3.75
CA ALA A 372 10.50 -12.50 3.00
C ALA A 372 10.26 -12.59 1.48
N SER A 373 10.19 -13.81 0.94
CA SER A 373 9.97 -14.05 -0.50
C SER A 373 8.56 -13.63 -0.93
N ARG A 374 7.56 -13.91 -0.10
CA ARG A 374 6.18 -13.50 -0.34
C ARG A 374 5.98 -12.01 -0.14
N TYR A 375 6.45 -11.44 0.97
CA TYR A 375 6.20 -10.04 1.33
C TYR A 375 7.06 -9.04 0.55
N PHE A 376 8.36 -9.29 0.40
CA PHE A 376 9.27 -8.35 -0.26
C PHE A 376 9.41 -8.61 -1.76
N LEU A 377 9.48 -9.89 -2.15
CA LEU A 377 9.64 -10.24 -3.56
C LEU A 377 8.30 -10.48 -4.26
N GLY A 378 7.21 -10.64 -3.50
CA GLY A 378 5.89 -10.97 -4.06
C GLY A 378 5.89 -12.28 -4.83
N ARG A 379 6.75 -13.23 -4.44
CA ARG A 379 6.83 -14.54 -5.08
C ARG A 379 5.76 -15.46 -4.52
N GLU A 380 4.90 -15.95 -5.38
CA GLU A 380 4.03 -17.10 -5.10
C GLU A 380 4.83 -18.40 -5.28
N GLY A 381 4.38 -19.46 -4.62
CA GLY A 381 4.91 -20.80 -4.87
C GLY A 381 4.55 -21.30 -6.27
N ASN A 382 5.27 -22.30 -6.75
CA ASN A 382 4.96 -22.91 -8.03
C ASN A 382 3.67 -23.72 -7.95
N LEU A 383 2.94 -23.84 -9.05
CA LEU A 383 1.80 -24.76 -9.12
C LEU A 383 2.28 -26.19 -8.82
N LEU A 384 1.59 -26.90 -7.92
CA LEU A 384 1.95 -28.29 -7.58
C LEU A 384 1.82 -29.20 -8.80
N PRO A 385 2.47 -30.39 -8.78
CA PRO A 385 2.19 -31.44 -9.74
C PRO A 385 0.69 -31.71 -9.80
N ALA A 386 0.20 -32.00 -10.99
CA ALA A 386 -1.22 -32.17 -11.23
C ALA A 386 -1.87 -33.21 -10.30
N ASP A 387 -1.19 -34.33 -10.00
CA ASP A 387 -1.74 -35.34 -9.07
C ASP A 387 -1.92 -34.78 -7.65
N ASP A 388 -0.99 -33.94 -7.20
CA ASP A 388 -1.06 -33.29 -5.88
C ASP A 388 -2.12 -32.18 -5.87
N VAL A 389 -2.26 -31.42 -6.98
CA VAL A 389 -3.35 -30.43 -7.10
C VAL A 389 -4.69 -31.11 -7.09
N LEU A 390 -4.88 -32.21 -7.82
CA LEU A 390 -6.16 -32.92 -7.85
C LEU A 390 -6.53 -33.54 -6.50
N LEU A 391 -5.52 -33.97 -5.72
CA LEU A 391 -5.73 -34.43 -4.34
C LEU A 391 -6.12 -33.28 -3.41
N GLU A 392 -5.49 -32.11 -3.57
CA GLU A 392 -5.78 -30.94 -2.73
C GLU A 392 -7.06 -30.19 -3.15
N ARG A 393 -7.36 -30.21 -4.44
CA ARG A 393 -8.44 -29.50 -5.12
C ARG A 393 -9.16 -30.46 -6.06
N PRO A 394 -10.01 -31.34 -5.51
CA PRO A 394 -10.70 -32.36 -6.30
C PRO A 394 -11.82 -31.82 -7.20
N ASP A 395 -12.20 -30.57 -6.96
CA ASP A 395 -13.05 -29.76 -7.83
C ASP A 395 -12.38 -29.31 -9.13
N VAL A 396 -11.06 -29.45 -9.24
CA VAL A 396 -10.31 -29.13 -10.46
C VAL A 396 -10.15 -30.40 -11.28
N THR A 397 -10.44 -30.34 -12.57
CA THR A 397 -10.17 -31.43 -13.51
C THR A 397 -8.72 -31.39 -13.99
N ARG A 398 -8.19 -32.53 -14.47
CA ARG A 398 -6.88 -32.55 -15.14
C ARG A 398 -6.81 -31.62 -16.35
N ALA A 399 -7.93 -31.44 -17.05
CA ALA A 399 -8.05 -30.55 -18.19
C ALA A 399 -7.93 -29.08 -17.75
N GLU A 400 -8.67 -28.65 -16.74
CA GLU A 400 -8.61 -27.29 -16.17
C GLU A 400 -7.22 -27.00 -15.60
N TYR A 401 -6.60 -27.95 -14.89
CA TYR A 401 -5.21 -27.80 -14.43
C TYR A 401 -4.25 -27.50 -15.59
N ASN A 402 -4.37 -28.26 -16.70
CA ASN A 402 -3.51 -28.07 -17.86
C ASN A 402 -3.80 -26.74 -18.58
N GLN A 403 -5.07 -26.36 -18.69
CA GLN A 403 -5.47 -25.06 -19.24
C GLN A 403 -4.92 -23.92 -18.38
N TYR A 404 -5.05 -24.01 -17.06
CA TYR A 404 -4.55 -23.02 -16.12
C TYR A 404 -3.02 -22.93 -16.12
N LYS A 405 -2.33 -24.07 -16.20
CA LYS A 405 -0.87 -24.12 -16.39
C LYS A 405 -0.44 -23.49 -17.71
N GLY A 406 -1.24 -23.66 -18.76
CA GLY A 406 -1.10 -22.95 -20.04
C GLY A 406 -1.24 -21.45 -19.86
N TYR A 407 -2.33 -21.01 -19.22
CA TYR A 407 -2.61 -19.60 -18.91
C TYR A 407 -1.48 -18.92 -18.14
N LEU A 408 -0.90 -19.58 -17.12
CA LEU A 408 0.24 -19.02 -16.38
C LEU A 408 1.47 -18.79 -17.28
N ARG A 409 1.67 -19.65 -18.29
CA ARG A 409 2.79 -19.58 -19.23
C ARG A 409 2.52 -18.70 -20.45
N ASP A 410 1.25 -18.45 -20.74
CA ASP A 410 0.83 -17.65 -21.87
C ASP A 410 1.34 -16.21 -21.73
N ARG A 411 1.95 -15.68 -22.78
CA ARG A 411 2.45 -14.30 -22.86
C ARG A 411 1.89 -13.57 -24.07
N GLU A 412 0.96 -14.20 -24.79
CA GLU A 412 0.36 -13.62 -25.98
C GLU A 412 -0.54 -12.45 -25.57
N ILE A 413 -0.56 -11.41 -26.41
CA ILE A 413 -1.39 -10.24 -26.15
C ILE A 413 -2.80 -10.56 -26.64
N ASP A 414 -3.74 -10.63 -25.70
CA ASP A 414 -5.17 -10.77 -25.94
C ASP A 414 -5.93 -9.60 -25.29
N LEU A 415 -6.56 -8.79 -26.13
CA LEU A 415 -7.29 -7.59 -25.71
C LEU A 415 -8.81 -7.77 -25.82
N ASN A 416 -9.29 -8.94 -26.23
CA ASN A 416 -10.69 -9.16 -26.52
C ASN A 416 -11.39 -9.85 -25.34
N PRO A 417 -12.11 -9.14 -24.46
CA PRO A 417 -12.76 -9.77 -23.31
C PRO A 417 -14.01 -10.61 -23.68
N PHE A 418 -14.34 -10.77 -24.95
CA PHE A 418 -15.63 -11.33 -25.41
C PHE A 418 -15.55 -12.71 -26.05
N ASP A 419 -14.36 -13.26 -26.31
CA ASP A 419 -14.22 -14.63 -26.84
C ASP A 419 -14.23 -15.69 -25.74
N ASP A 420 -13.30 -15.61 -24.79
CA ASP A 420 -13.13 -16.55 -23.69
C ASP A 420 -13.18 -15.86 -22.31
N GLY A 421 -13.43 -14.54 -22.27
CA GLY A 421 -13.51 -13.76 -21.05
C GLY A 421 -12.15 -13.44 -20.41
N LYS A 422 -11.05 -13.87 -21.02
CA LYS A 422 -9.69 -13.55 -20.58
C LYS A 422 -9.23 -12.28 -21.26
N ILE A 423 -8.30 -11.61 -20.59
CA ILE A 423 -7.56 -10.47 -21.14
C ILE A 423 -6.11 -10.76 -20.77
N ASN A 424 -5.19 -10.62 -21.71
CA ASN A 424 -3.76 -10.78 -21.49
C ASN A 424 -3.01 -9.61 -22.13
N LEU A 425 -2.50 -8.70 -21.32
CA LEU A 425 -1.66 -7.58 -21.76
C LEU A 425 -0.18 -8.00 -21.72
N GLY A 426 0.20 -8.98 -22.54
CA GLY A 426 1.59 -9.41 -22.70
C GLY A 426 2.21 -9.96 -21.40
N GLY A 427 1.40 -10.60 -20.57
CA GLY A 427 1.78 -11.10 -19.25
C GLY A 427 1.88 -10.04 -18.14
N VAL A 428 1.66 -8.76 -18.45
CA VAL A 428 1.69 -7.66 -17.46
C VAL A 428 0.39 -7.59 -16.69
N LEU A 429 -0.75 -7.73 -17.35
CA LEU A 429 -2.06 -7.85 -16.72
C LEU A 429 -2.77 -9.01 -17.38
N LYS A 430 -3.23 -9.98 -16.60
CA LYS A 430 -4.08 -11.05 -17.07
C LYS A 430 -5.36 -11.10 -16.26
N THR A 431 -6.47 -11.48 -16.87
CA THR A 431 -7.70 -11.84 -16.16
C THR A 431 -8.08 -13.26 -16.55
N ASN A 432 -8.52 -14.05 -15.58
CA ASN A 432 -9.07 -15.37 -15.83
C ASN A 432 -10.34 -15.56 -15.01
N PRO A 433 -11.54 -15.52 -15.62
CA PRO A 433 -12.78 -15.79 -14.91
C PRO A 433 -12.84 -17.23 -14.38
N ASP A 434 -12.13 -18.14 -15.04
CA ASP A 434 -12.10 -19.59 -14.75
C ASP A 434 -10.76 -20.00 -14.12
N GLY A 435 -10.17 -19.12 -13.32
CA GLY A 435 -8.99 -19.46 -12.54
C GLY A 435 -9.27 -20.65 -11.61
N ILE A 436 -8.22 -21.43 -11.32
CA ILE A 436 -8.34 -22.51 -10.31
C ILE A 436 -8.65 -21.93 -8.92
N ARG A 437 -8.48 -20.63 -8.70
CA ARG A 437 -8.86 -19.90 -7.47
C ARG A 437 -10.14 -19.06 -7.65
N GLY A 438 -10.93 -19.35 -8.69
CA GLY A 438 -12.06 -18.53 -9.10
C GLY A 438 -11.63 -17.40 -10.03
N VAL A 439 -12.37 -16.30 -10.04
CA VAL A 439 -12.03 -15.14 -10.87
C VAL A 439 -10.70 -14.58 -10.40
N GLU A 440 -9.68 -14.63 -11.24
CA GLU A 440 -8.32 -14.19 -10.94
C GLU A 440 -7.93 -12.99 -11.80
N VAL A 441 -7.21 -12.04 -11.20
CA VAL A 441 -6.53 -10.94 -11.90
C VAL A 441 -5.04 -11.05 -11.64
N GLN A 442 -4.26 -11.42 -12.65
CA GLN A 442 -2.81 -11.49 -12.54
C GLN A 442 -2.18 -10.15 -12.93
N PHE A 443 -1.29 -9.61 -12.11
CA PHE A 443 -0.49 -8.44 -12.47
C PHE A 443 1.00 -8.74 -12.30
N LEU A 444 1.79 -8.59 -13.37
CA LEU A 444 3.22 -8.87 -13.43
C LEU A 444 3.57 -10.27 -12.89
N GLY A 445 2.75 -11.26 -13.22
CA GLY A 445 2.93 -12.64 -12.76
C GLY A 445 2.38 -12.95 -11.36
N LYS A 446 1.85 -11.97 -10.60
CA LYS A 446 1.19 -12.20 -9.30
C LYS A 446 -0.31 -12.34 -9.47
N SER A 447 -0.91 -13.45 -9.06
CA SER A 447 -2.35 -13.66 -9.22
C SER A 447 -3.09 -13.14 -7.98
N LEU A 448 -4.09 -12.29 -8.22
CA LEU A 448 -4.98 -11.73 -7.21
C LEU A 448 -6.35 -12.36 -7.41
N PRO A 449 -6.72 -13.40 -6.62
CA PRO A 449 -8.06 -13.94 -6.65
C PRO A 449 -9.03 -12.85 -6.19
N VAL A 450 -10.06 -12.57 -7.00
CA VAL A 450 -11.06 -11.54 -6.70
C VAL A 450 -11.83 -11.90 -5.43
N ASN A 451 -12.17 -13.17 -5.26
CA ASN A 451 -12.88 -13.67 -4.08
C ASN A 451 -12.00 -13.60 -2.83
N ASP A 452 -10.73 -14.02 -2.90
CA ASP A 452 -9.90 -14.10 -1.70
C ASP A 452 -9.22 -12.78 -1.34
N THR A 453 -8.94 -11.91 -2.31
CA THR A 453 -8.25 -10.63 -2.08
C THR A 453 -9.18 -9.45 -2.21
N LEU A 454 -9.84 -9.27 -3.36
CA LEU A 454 -10.56 -8.03 -3.64
C LEU A 454 -11.80 -7.88 -2.75
N MET A 455 -12.54 -8.97 -2.53
CA MET A 455 -13.74 -8.96 -1.69
C MET A 455 -13.44 -8.69 -0.21
N PRO A 456 -12.47 -9.36 0.45
CA PRO A 456 -12.05 -9.01 1.81
C PRO A 456 -11.54 -7.59 1.94
N VAL A 457 -10.80 -7.08 0.95
CA VAL A 457 -10.34 -5.69 0.93
C VAL A 457 -11.51 -4.72 0.81
N ALA A 458 -12.43 -4.96 -0.11
CA ALA A 458 -13.64 -4.16 -0.25
C ALA A 458 -14.48 -4.21 1.04
N GLY A 459 -14.61 -5.39 1.64
CA GLY A 459 -15.24 -5.59 2.94
C GLY A 459 -14.56 -4.83 4.05
N ALA A 460 -13.22 -4.85 4.11
CA ALA A 460 -12.44 -4.09 5.08
C ALA A 460 -12.66 -2.59 4.91
N LEU A 461 -12.64 -2.10 3.65
CA LEU A 461 -12.91 -0.70 3.33
C LEU A 461 -14.33 -0.29 3.74
N LEU A 462 -15.33 -1.09 3.40
CA LEU A 462 -16.74 -0.86 3.76
C LEU A 462 -16.98 -0.98 5.27
N GLY A 463 -16.26 -1.88 5.94
CA GLY A 463 -16.29 -2.04 7.39
C GLY A 463 -15.67 -0.84 8.11
N THR A 464 -14.49 -0.39 7.67
CA THR A 464 -13.82 0.81 8.18
C THR A 464 -14.68 2.04 7.95
N ALA A 465 -15.31 2.14 6.78
CA ALA A 465 -16.29 3.16 6.42
C ALA A 465 -17.50 3.17 7.38
N ALA A 466 -18.07 2.01 7.68
CA ALA A 466 -19.16 1.87 8.63
C ALA A 466 -18.71 2.23 10.06
N GLY A 467 -17.53 1.79 10.49
CA GLY A 467 -16.92 2.15 11.77
C GLY A 467 -16.69 3.66 11.91
N ALA A 468 -16.18 4.30 10.86
CA ALA A 468 -16.05 5.76 10.75
C ALA A 468 -17.41 6.46 10.92
N ALA A 469 -18.44 6.01 10.21
CA ALA A 469 -19.78 6.58 10.28
C ALA A 469 -20.41 6.42 11.67
N LEU A 470 -20.28 5.25 12.29
CA LEU A 470 -20.80 4.97 13.63
C LEU A 470 -20.09 5.78 14.72
N SER A 471 -18.78 5.99 14.60
CA SER A 471 -18.01 6.83 15.53
C SER A 471 -18.48 8.30 15.53
N ASN A 472 -18.99 8.78 14.39
CA ASN A 472 -19.57 10.11 14.24
C ASN A 472 -20.92 10.26 14.98
N VAL A 473 -21.70 9.20 15.06
CA VAL A 473 -22.98 9.19 15.80
C VAL A 473 -22.72 9.24 17.31
N GLY A 474 -21.64 8.60 17.78
CA GLY A 474 -21.22 8.67 19.19
C GLY A 474 -20.65 10.03 19.62
N SER A 475 -19.97 10.75 18.72
CA SER A 475 -19.40 12.08 19.02
C SER A 475 -20.42 13.22 19.00
N LEU A 476 -21.64 12.98 18.52
CA LEU A 476 -22.70 13.99 18.38
C LEU A 476 -23.38 14.43 19.68
N ARG A 477 -23.00 13.97 20.88
CA ARG A 477 -23.53 14.49 22.15
C ARG A 477 -22.52 14.53 23.31
N PHE A 478 -21.55 15.44 23.25
CA PHE A 478 -21.10 16.21 24.42
C PHE A 478 -20.68 17.62 23.95
N ARG A 479 -21.63 18.34 23.34
CA ARG A 479 -21.48 19.78 23.15
C ARG A 479 -21.61 20.40 24.54
N ARG A 480 -20.44 20.67 25.16
CA ARG A 480 -20.19 21.43 26.39
C ARG A 480 -21.37 22.38 26.68
N GLY A 481 -22.34 21.88 27.46
CA GLY A 481 -23.35 22.73 28.04
C GLY A 481 -22.61 23.71 28.94
N ARG A 482 -22.90 25.00 28.79
CA ARG A 482 -22.64 26.01 29.82
C ARG A 482 -23.15 25.44 31.15
N LEU A 483 -22.27 24.86 31.96
CA LEU A 483 -22.51 24.66 33.39
C LEU A 483 -22.39 26.05 34.01
N ASN A 484 -23.51 26.79 34.01
CA ASN A 484 -23.79 27.92 34.88
C ASN A 484 -25.29 28.30 34.78
N ASP A 485 -26.19 27.31 34.62
CA ASP A 485 -27.63 27.54 34.78
C ASP A 485 -28.13 26.77 36.01
N PRO A 486 -28.51 27.47 37.11
CA PRO A 486 -28.94 26.85 38.36
C PRO A 486 -30.34 26.20 38.31
N ASN A 487 -31.06 26.25 37.18
CA ASN A 487 -32.41 25.68 37.10
C ASN A 487 -32.43 24.19 36.71
N LYS A 488 -32.34 23.34 37.73
CA LYS A 488 -32.35 21.86 37.76
C LYS A 488 -33.48 21.11 37.00
N LYS A 489 -34.42 21.76 36.31
CA LYS A 489 -35.61 21.08 35.75
C LYS A 489 -35.40 20.36 34.41
N ILE A 490 -34.36 20.70 33.65
CA ILE A 490 -34.14 20.11 32.31
C ILE A 490 -33.39 18.77 32.39
N ALA A 491 -32.55 18.58 33.41
CA ALA A 491 -31.78 17.34 33.59
C ALA A 491 -32.66 16.14 33.98
N GLU A 492 -33.73 16.36 34.74
CA GLU A 492 -34.70 15.31 35.11
C GLU A 492 -35.61 14.93 33.93
N ALA A 493 -36.04 15.91 33.12
CA ALA A 493 -36.82 15.67 31.91
C ALA A 493 -36.04 14.84 30.85
N TYR A 494 -34.71 14.95 30.83
CA TYR A 494 -33.86 14.14 29.96
C TYR A 494 -33.61 12.72 30.47
N ARG A 495 -33.48 12.51 31.80
CA ARG A 495 -33.38 11.15 32.38
C ARG A 495 -34.65 10.32 32.13
N GLN A 496 -35.82 10.95 32.19
CA GLN A 496 -37.10 10.28 31.95
C GLN A 496 -37.33 9.90 30.47
N LYS A 497 -36.62 10.53 29.52
CA LYS A 497 -36.66 10.18 28.09
C LYS A 497 -35.66 9.08 27.70
N ILE A 498 -34.60 8.87 28.49
CA ILE A 498 -33.61 7.81 28.24
C ILE A 498 -34.10 6.45 28.77
N SER A 499 -34.98 6.43 29.78
CA SER A 499 -35.58 5.18 30.30
C SER A 499 -36.65 4.55 29.39
N LYS A 500 -36.93 5.14 28.23
CA LYS A 500 -37.82 4.56 27.20
C LYS A 500 -36.99 4.20 25.97
N GLY A 501 -36.47 2.97 25.96
CA GLY A 501 -35.56 2.43 24.95
C GLY A 501 -36.13 2.31 23.52
N ASN A 502 -35.29 1.76 22.64
CA ASN A 502 -35.57 1.26 21.28
C ASN A 502 -35.38 2.19 20.07
N ARG A 503 -34.21 2.82 19.94
CA ARG A 503 -33.73 3.29 18.62
C ARG A 503 -32.34 2.82 18.21
N VAL A 504 -31.44 2.55 19.15
CA VAL A 504 -30.06 2.14 18.84
C VAL A 504 -29.97 0.65 18.47
N GLU A 505 -30.67 -0.24 19.19
CA GLU A 505 -30.73 -1.68 18.84
C GLU A 505 -31.40 -1.95 17.49
N LYS A 506 -32.48 -1.21 17.15
CA LYS A 506 -33.15 -1.35 15.85
C LYS A 506 -32.30 -0.85 14.67
N ALA A 507 -31.34 0.04 14.91
CA ALA A 507 -30.42 0.52 13.88
C ALA A 507 -29.27 -0.48 13.66
N LEU A 508 -28.73 -1.06 14.73
CA LEU A 508 -27.70 -2.11 14.67
C LEU A 508 -28.24 -3.41 14.03
N GLY A 509 -29.46 -3.82 14.38
CA GLY A 509 -30.09 -5.00 13.77
C GLY A 509 -30.45 -4.85 12.28
N LYS A 510 -30.60 -3.63 11.77
CA LYS A 510 -30.85 -3.37 10.33
C LYS A 510 -29.58 -3.23 9.51
N ALA A 511 -28.48 -2.74 10.11
CA ALA A 511 -27.20 -2.63 9.42
C ALA A 511 -26.54 -4.01 9.16
N ALA A 512 -26.81 -5.01 10.01
CA ALA A 512 -26.34 -6.39 9.85
C ALA A 512 -27.14 -7.24 8.84
N GLY A 513 -28.20 -6.68 8.23
CA GLY A 513 -29.18 -7.41 7.42
C GLY A 513 -29.24 -7.04 5.93
N PHE A 514 -28.10 -6.76 5.28
CA PHE A 514 -28.05 -6.61 3.82
C PHE A 514 -27.62 -7.92 3.16
N ILE A 515 -28.61 -8.76 2.82
CA ILE A 515 -28.50 -9.84 1.82
C ILE A 515 -29.59 -9.55 0.77
N PRO A 516 -29.31 -9.64 -0.55
CA PRO A 516 -30.36 -9.47 -1.57
C PRO A 516 -31.41 -10.57 -1.46
N GLU A 517 -32.69 -10.20 -1.38
CA GLU A 517 -33.82 -11.13 -1.52
C GLU A 517 -33.93 -11.59 -2.98
N SER A 518 -33.33 -12.73 -3.32
CA SER A 518 -33.57 -13.39 -4.61
C SER A 518 -33.59 -14.92 -4.52
N ILE A 519 -34.24 -15.47 -3.50
CA ILE A 519 -34.57 -16.91 -3.43
C ILE A 519 -36.07 -17.04 -3.11
N PRO A 520 -36.87 -17.76 -3.92
CA PRO A 520 -38.29 -17.93 -3.66
C PRO A 520 -38.49 -18.82 -2.43
N ARG A 521 -39.17 -18.30 -1.40
CA ARG A 521 -39.54 -19.04 -0.20
C ARG A 521 -40.81 -19.85 -0.45
N LYS A 522 -40.73 -21.16 -0.22
CA LYS A 522 -41.91 -22.03 -0.04
C LYS A 522 -42.32 -21.97 1.42
N ASP A 523 -43.56 -21.57 1.68
CA ASP A 523 -44.16 -21.46 3.01
C ASP A 523 -44.27 -22.82 3.70
N GLN A 524 -43.59 -23.00 4.84
CA GLN A 524 -44.02 -23.92 5.89
C GLN A 524 -43.66 -23.38 7.29
N GLY A 525 -44.68 -23.33 8.15
CA GLY A 525 -44.61 -23.70 9.57
C GLY A 525 -43.81 -22.79 10.52
N VAL A 526 -44.55 -22.01 11.31
CA VAL A 526 -44.05 -21.20 12.43
C VAL A 526 -43.34 -22.07 13.49
N GLY A 527 -42.02 -21.89 13.60
CA GLY A 527 -41.16 -22.38 14.69
C GLY A 527 -39.99 -21.41 14.87
N GLU A 528 -39.51 -21.27 16.11
CA GLU A 528 -38.62 -20.22 16.63
C GLU A 528 -37.57 -19.64 15.66
N ARG A 529 -37.50 -18.30 15.64
CA ARG A 529 -36.60 -17.52 14.79
C ARG A 529 -35.14 -17.77 15.18
N ASN A 530 -34.47 -18.65 14.46
CA ASN A 530 -33.02 -18.78 14.51
C ASN A 530 -32.36 -17.60 13.78
N PHE A 531 -31.62 -16.79 14.54
CA PHE A 531 -30.59 -15.90 14.00
C PHE A 531 -29.48 -16.75 13.35
N ASN A 532 -28.87 -16.20 12.29
CA ASN A 532 -27.83 -16.84 11.48
C ASN A 532 -26.72 -17.49 12.35
N PRO A 533 -26.37 -18.78 12.17
CA PRO A 533 -25.40 -19.50 13.00
C PRO A 533 -24.00 -18.86 13.06
N ALA A 534 -23.64 -17.99 12.12
CA ALA A 534 -22.36 -17.28 12.09
C ALA A 534 -22.14 -16.33 13.30
N PHE A 535 -23.21 -15.92 14.01
CA PHE A 535 -23.15 -14.97 15.14
C PHE A 535 -23.44 -15.61 16.50
N LYS A 536 -23.39 -16.95 16.61
CA LYS A 536 -23.60 -17.64 17.88
C LYS A 536 -22.50 -17.33 18.89
N GLU A 537 -22.90 -17.39 20.15
CA GLU A 537 -22.02 -17.32 21.30
C GLU A 537 -20.96 -18.44 21.23
N GLY A 538 -19.67 -18.08 21.22
CA GLY A 538 -18.55 -19.03 21.14
C GLY A 538 -17.95 -19.25 19.73
N THR A 539 -18.41 -18.52 18.70
CA THR A 539 -17.69 -18.47 17.42
C THR A 539 -16.67 -17.33 17.42
N PRO A 540 -15.54 -17.44 16.68
CA PRO A 540 -14.53 -16.38 16.60
C PRO A 540 -15.11 -15.00 16.20
N LEU A 541 -16.13 -15.00 15.34
CA LEU A 541 -16.83 -13.79 14.90
C LEU A 541 -17.76 -13.23 16.01
N GLY A 542 -18.51 -14.10 16.70
CA GLY A 542 -19.37 -13.70 17.82
C GLY A 542 -18.58 -13.19 19.04
N ASP A 543 -17.39 -13.70 19.26
CA ASP A 543 -16.48 -13.26 20.32
C ASP A 543 -15.78 -11.93 19.97
N SER A 544 -15.41 -11.74 18.70
CA SER A 544 -14.84 -10.47 18.20
C SER A 544 -15.85 -9.32 18.31
N VAL A 545 -17.11 -9.54 17.91
CA VAL A 545 -18.18 -8.54 18.02
C VAL A 545 -18.46 -8.17 19.49
N ARG A 546 -18.41 -9.12 20.41
CA ARG A 546 -18.61 -8.85 21.86
C ARG A 546 -17.41 -8.22 22.53
N GLY A 547 -16.19 -8.55 22.13
CA GLY A 547 -14.98 -7.88 22.59
C GLY A 547 -15.01 -6.38 22.26
N VAL A 548 -15.48 -6.05 21.05
CA VAL A 548 -15.72 -4.68 20.61
C VAL A 548 -16.81 -4.00 21.45
N GLN A 549 -17.93 -4.68 21.70
CA GLN A 549 -19.03 -4.16 22.53
C GLN A 549 -18.57 -3.85 23.97
N ARG A 550 -17.88 -4.78 24.64
CA ARG A 550 -17.36 -4.60 26.02
C ARG A 550 -16.36 -3.45 26.12
N PHE A 551 -15.56 -3.22 25.08
CA PHE A 551 -14.66 -2.09 25.02
C PHE A 551 -15.39 -0.74 24.99
N PHE A 552 -16.58 -0.67 24.36
CA PHE A 552 -17.40 0.54 24.32
C PHE A 552 -18.13 0.83 25.64
N ASP A 553 -18.47 -0.19 26.43
CA ASP A 553 -19.30 -0.09 27.63
C ASP A 553 -18.54 0.31 28.93
N ALA A 554 -17.23 0.56 28.87
CA ALA A 554 -16.42 0.92 30.05
C ALA A 554 -16.82 2.31 30.66
N PRO A 555 -17.14 2.41 31.98
CA PRO A 555 -17.77 3.60 32.59
C PRO A 555 -16.91 4.88 32.74
N ASP A 556 -15.58 4.81 32.80
CA ASP A 556 -14.73 5.92 33.30
C ASP A 556 -14.12 6.85 32.23
N ALA A 557 -14.76 6.98 31.07
CA ALA A 557 -14.12 7.51 29.84
C ALA A 557 -14.40 9.01 29.53
N GLN A 558 -13.97 9.94 30.38
CA GLN A 558 -14.27 11.38 30.22
C GLN A 558 -13.18 12.26 29.59
N ASN A 559 -12.01 11.71 29.19
CA ASN A 559 -10.89 12.51 28.66
C ASN A 559 -10.80 12.49 27.12
N SER A 560 -10.18 13.51 26.50
CA SER A 560 -10.01 13.62 25.04
C SER A 560 -9.26 12.42 24.41
N TRP A 561 -8.35 11.81 25.18
CA TRP A 561 -7.65 10.60 24.78
C TRP A 561 -8.58 9.40 24.62
N THR A 562 -9.57 9.20 25.50
CA THR A 562 -10.49 8.04 25.43
C THR A 562 -11.46 8.13 24.26
N ASN A 563 -11.87 9.35 23.87
CA ASN A 563 -12.64 9.55 22.64
C ASN A 563 -11.80 9.20 21.40
N ASN A 564 -10.52 9.55 21.40
CA ASN A 564 -9.63 9.21 20.29
C ASN A 564 -9.43 7.70 20.18
N VAL A 565 -9.21 7.03 21.30
CA VAL A 565 -9.08 5.57 21.33
C VAL A 565 -10.38 4.91 20.86
N ARG A 566 -11.56 5.34 21.35
CA ARG A 566 -12.86 4.79 20.91
C ARG A 566 -13.09 4.95 19.40
N THR A 567 -12.74 6.09 18.82
CA THR A 567 -12.88 6.31 17.37
C THR A 567 -11.91 5.43 16.58
N LEU A 568 -10.65 5.30 17.02
CA LEU A 568 -9.67 4.43 16.38
C LEU A 568 -10.06 2.94 16.50
N SER A 569 -10.55 2.51 17.67
CA SER A 569 -11.06 1.16 17.89
C SER A 569 -12.30 0.88 17.05
N ALA A 570 -13.20 1.85 16.88
CA ALA A 570 -14.37 1.69 16.01
C ALA A 570 -13.99 1.53 14.53
N LEU A 571 -12.99 2.29 14.06
CA LEU A 571 -12.45 2.16 12.71
C LEU A 571 -11.83 0.78 12.49
N ALA A 572 -10.91 0.38 13.38
CA ALA A 572 -10.23 -0.90 13.30
C ALA A 572 -11.21 -2.07 13.42
N ALA A 573 -12.11 -2.04 14.40
CA ALA A 573 -13.14 -3.06 14.58
C ALA A 573 -14.09 -3.15 13.38
N GLY A 574 -14.55 -2.00 12.87
CA GLY A 574 -15.38 -1.95 11.68
C GLY A 574 -14.68 -2.59 10.49
N GLY A 575 -13.43 -2.20 10.23
CA GLY A 575 -12.62 -2.77 9.15
C GLY A 575 -12.38 -4.26 9.33
N THR A 576 -12.06 -4.74 10.53
CA THR A 576 -11.82 -6.16 10.79
C THR A 576 -13.10 -6.97 10.61
N VAL A 577 -14.23 -6.51 11.14
CA VAL A 577 -15.52 -7.19 10.96
C VAL A 577 -15.92 -7.21 9.49
N GLY A 578 -15.72 -6.10 8.77
CA GLY A 578 -16.00 -6.04 7.33
C GLY A 578 -15.12 -6.97 6.50
N ALA A 579 -13.82 -7.03 6.83
CA ALA A 579 -12.86 -7.95 6.21
C ALA A 579 -13.24 -9.41 6.44
N LEU A 580 -13.51 -9.78 7.70
CA LEU A 580 -13.88 -11.14 8.09
C LEU A 580 -15.23 -11.54 7.49
N ALA A 581 -16.22 -10.65 7.49
CA ALA A 581 -17.53 -10.93 6.91
C ALA A 581 -17.42 -11.12 5.39
N ALA A 582 -16.69 -10.26 4.68
CA ALA A 582 -16.50 -10.40 3.25
C ALA A 582 -15.65 -11.61 2.89
N GLY A 583 -14.63 -11.94 3.69
CA GLY A 583 -13.83 -13.17 3.52
C GLY A 583 -14.65 -14.44 3.76
N ALA A 584 -15.48 -14.47 4.80
CA ALA A 584 -16.37 -15.60 5.06
C ALA A 584 -17.42 -15.76 3.94
N ILE A 585 -17.98 -14.66 3.43
CA ILE A 585 -18.92 -14.70 2.29
C ILE A 585 -18.20 -15.16 1.02
N ALA A 586 -17.02 -14.63 0.72
CA ALA A 586 -16.26 -14.99 -0.46
C ALA A 586 -15.82 -16.46 -0.43
N GLY A 587 -15.31 -16.93 0.73
CA GLY A 587 -14.97 -18.33 0.93
C GLY A 587 -16.18 -19.25 0.79
N ALA A 588 -17.34 -18.89 1.37
CA ALA A 588 -18.56 -19.68 1.22
C ALA A 588 -19.09 -19.71 -0.22
N LEU A 589 -18.99 -18.59 -0.95
CA LEU A 589 -19.37 -18.55 -2.38
C LEU A 589 -18.43 -19.40 -3.24
N GLU A 590 -17.14 -19.39 -2.92
CA GLU A 590 -16.14 -20.19 -3.60
C GLU A 590 -16.33 -21.69 -3.30
N ASP A 591 -16.53 -22.07 -2.04
CA ASP A 591 -16.81 -23.46 -1.67
C ASP A 591 -18.11 -23.98 -2.31
N GLU A 592 -19.15 -23.15 -2.40
CA GLU A 592 -20.39 -23.52 -3.10
C GLU A 592 -20.19 -23.65 -4.62
N ARG A 593 -19.33 -22.82 -5.22
CA ARG A 593 -18.91 -22.99 -6.62
C ARG A 593 -18.17 -24.32 -6.80
N ARG A 594 -17.24 -24.66 -5.90
CA ARG A 594 -16.49 -25.92 -5.93
C ARG A 594 -17.39 -27.14 -5.78
N ARG A 595 -18.36 -27.11 -4.86
CA ARG A 595 -19.37 -28.16 -4.68
C ARG A 595 -20.20 -28.37 -5.94
N ARG A 596 -20.64 -27.29 -6.60
CA ARG A 596 -21.39 -27.37 -7.86
C ARG A 596 -20.55 -27.94 -8.98
N ASN A 597 -19.33 -27.45 -9.19
CA ASN A 597 -18.42 -27.98 -10.20
C ASN A 597 -18.13 -29.47 -9.97
N PHE A 598 -17.93 -29.88 -8.71
CA PHE A 598 -17.73 -31.28 -8.36
C PHE A 598 -18.97 -32.13 -8.63
N ALA A 599 -20.16 -31.67 -8.23
CA ALA A 599 -21.42 -32.37 -8.48
C ALA A 599 -21.72 -32.48 -9.99
N GLU A 600 -21.43 -31.44 -10.78
CA GLU A 600 -21.54 -31.48 -12.24
C GLU A 600 -20.59 -32.51 -12.86
N GLN A 601 -19.38 -32.66 -12.30
CA GLN A 601 -18.36 -33.55 -12.84
C GLN A 601 -18.56 -35.02 -12.44
N TYR A 602 -18.92 -35.29 -11.18
CA TYR A 602 -18.94 -36.64 -10.62
C TYR A 602 -20.35 -37.13 -10.25
N GLY A 603 -21.37 -36.28 -10.36
CA GLY A 603 -22.75 -36.56 -9.99
C GLY A 603 -23.10 -36.08 -8.57
N GLU A 604 -24.38 -35.78 -8.34
CA GLU A 604 -24.89 -35.27 -7.05
C GLU A 604 -24.82 -36.30 -5.91
N ASP A 605 -24.65 -37.60 -6.23
CA ASP A 605 -24.58 -38.68 -5.24
C ASP A 605 -23.27 -38.71 -4.43
N LEU A 606 -22.24 -38.00 -4.90
CA LEU A 606 -20.92 -37.93 -4.25
C LEU A 606 -20.80 -36.65 -3.42
N ASP A 607 -20.67 -36.80 -2.09
CA ASP A 607 -20.47 -35.69 -1.17
C ASP A 607 -19.05 -35.11 -1.32
N TYR A 608 -18.97 -33.87 -1.81
CA TYR A 608 -17.73 -33.13 -1.99
C TYR A 608 -16.91 -33.02 -0.68
N ASP A 609 -17.56 -32.79 0.45
CA ASP A 609 -16.86 -32.61 1.72
C ASP A 609 -16.22 -33.92 2.19
N GLN A 610 -16.95 -35.04 2.03
CA GLN A 610 -16.43 -36.37 2.32
C GLN A 610 -15.29 -36.74 1.38
N TYR A 611 -15.43 -36.47 0.08
CA TYR A 611 -14.37 -36.69 -0.90
C TYR A 611 -13.11 -35.87 -0.54
N LYS A 612 -13.27 -34.58 -0.24
CA LYS A 612 -12.17 -33.68 0.13
C LYS A 612 -11.44 -34.19 1.38
N SER A 613 -12.16 -34.67 2.39
CA SER A 613 -11.56 -35.27 3.59
C SER A 613 -10.78 -36.55 3.27
N ASN A 614 -11.31 -37.41 2.39
CA ASN A 614 -10.62 -38.65 1.98
C ASN A 614 -9.36 -38.34 1.17
N ALA A 615 -9.44 -37.37 0.25
CA ALA A 615 -8.32 -36.93 -0.56
C ALA A 615 -7.19 -36.32 0.31
N ALA A 616 -7.55 -35.54 1.33
CA ALA A 616 -6.58 -35.04 2.31
C ALA A 616 -5.88 -36.18 3.07
N ALA A 617 -6.62 -37.21 3.51
CA ALA A 617 -6.05 -38.36 4.19
C ALA A 617 -5.12 -39.22 3.30
N LEU A 618 -5.47 -39.37 2.02
CA LEU A 618 -4.62 -40.03 1.02
C LEU A 618 -3.34 -39.23 0.79
N LEU A 619 -3.46 -37.92 0.68
CA LEU A 619 -2.34 -37.03 0.48
C LEU A 619 -1.38 -37.04 1.67
N ASP A 620 -1.89 -37.06 2.90
CA ASP A 620 -1.09 -37.24 4.12
C ASP A 620 -0.39 -38.60 4.16
N THR A 621 -1.08 -39.65 3.73
CA THR A 621 -0.51 -41.00 3.63
C THR A 621 0.61 -41.03 2.59
N LYS A 622 0.43 -40.40 1.44
CA LYS A 622 1.46 -40.25 0.39
C LYS A 622 2.70 -39.52 0.92
N ILE A 623 2.53 -38.41 1.66
CA ILE A 623 3.67 -37.71 2.30
C ILE A 623 4.37 -38.64 3.27
N ARG A 624 3.61 -39.32 4.14
CA ARG A 624 4.17 -40.20 5.17
C ARG A 624 4.99 -41.32 4.54
N MET A 625 4.46 -41.98 3.51
CA MET A 625 5.21 -42.99 2.75
C MET A 625 6.47 -42.40 2.10
N GLY A 626 6.39 -41.18 1.56
CA GLY A 626 7.56 -40.47 1.03
C GLY A 626 8.62 -40.14 2.09
N ARG A 627 8.21 -39.85 3.34
CA ARG A 627 9.13 -39.62 4.47
C ARG A 627 9.73 -40.90 5.01
N GLU A 628 8.96 -41.99 5.01
CA GLU A 628 9.38 -43.30 5.50
C GLU A 628 10.25 -44.05 4.49
N ASN A 629 10.19 -43.69 3.19
CA ASN A 629 11.05 -44.29 2.17
C ASN A 629 12.51 -43.77 2.32
N PRO A 630 13.46 -44.62 2.76
CA PRO A 630 14.85 -44.20 2.98
C PRO A 630 15.57 -43.82 1.67
N ASN A 631 15.02 -44.24 0.52
CA ASN A 631 15.56 -43.95 -0.80
C ASN A 631 14.87 -42.75 -1.48
N ALA A 632 13.89 -42.10 -0.84
CA ALA A 632 13.12 -41.03 -1.48
C ALA A 632 13.99 -39.87 -1.97
N ALA A 633 15.02 -39.50 -1.22
CA ALA A 633 15.99 -38.48 -1.64
C ALA A 633 16.77 -38.91 -2.88
N GLN A 634 17.23 -40.16 -2.92
CA GLN A 634 17.99 -40.72 -4.04
C GLN A 634 17.11 -40.89 -5.29
N GLU A 635 15.86 -41.33 -5.13
CA GLU A 635 14.88 -41.43 -6.21
C GLU A 635 14.51 -40.06 -6.78
N ARG A 636 14.37 -39.04 -5.92
CA ARG A 636 14.14 -37.66 -6.35
C ARG A 636 15.32 -37.11 -7.12
N GLU A 637 16.55 -37.28 -6.63
CA GLU A 637 17.76 -36.89 -7.35
C GLU A 637 17.83 -37.59 -8.71
N GLN A 638 17.58 -38.91 -8.75
CA GLN A 638 17.54 -39.68 -10.00
C GLN A 638 16.42 -39.22 -10.95
N SER A 639 15.27 -38.78 -10.42
CA SER A 639 14.18 -38.22 -11.21
C SER A 639 14.49 -36.81 -11.75
N ALA A 640 15.29 -36.04 -11.02
CA ALA A 640 15.72 -34.70 -11.38
C ALA A 640 16.75 -34.70 -12.52
N VAL A 641 17.55 -35.77 -12.67
CA VAL A 641 18.51 -35.92 -13.79
C VAL A 641 17.87 -36.38 -15.11
N GLY A 642 16.55 -36.42 -15.18
CA GLY A 642 15.79 -36.87 -16.34
C GLY A 642 15.20 -38.25 -16.09
N PHE A 643 13.91 -38.25 -15.76
CA PHE A 643 13.03 -39.41 -15.64
C PHE A 643 13.38 -40.54 -16.63
N SER A 644 13.99 -41.61 -16.12
CA SER A 644 14.13 -42.84 -16.91
C SER A 644 12.74 -43.47 -17.06
N ARG A 645 12.34 -43.83 -18.30
CA ARG A 645 11.03 -44.42 -18.62
C ARG A 645 10.69 -45.66 -17.78
N ARG A 646 11.70 -46.36 -17.24
CA ARG A 646 11.52 -47.52 -16.35
C ARG A 646 10.87 -47.14 -15.01
N ASN A 647 11.22 -45.98 -14.46
CA ASN A 647 10.60 -45.53 -13.20
C ASN A 647 9.16 -45.07 -13.41
N GLN A 648 8.82 -44.60 -14.62
CA GLN A 648 7.42 -44.29 -14.99
C GLN A 648 6.57 -45.56 -15.08
N GLN A 649 7.12 -46.66 -15.60
CA GLN A 649 6.40 -47.93 -15.69
C GLN A 649 6.20 -48.58 -14.31
N ALA A 650 7.19 -48.51 -13.42
CA ALA A 650 7.06 -49.00 -12.05
C ALA A 650 5.98 -48.22 -11.27
N ALA A 651 6.03 -46.88 -11.33
CA ALA A 651 5.02 -46.02 -10.69
C ALA A 651 3.60 -46.23 -11.26
N LEU A 652 3.47 -46.51 -12.56
CA LEU A 652 2.18 -46.82 -13.19
C LEU A 652 1.63 -48.18 -12.73
N MET A 653 2.48 -49.17 -12.48
CA MET A 653 2.07 -50.47 -11.94
C MET A 653 1.61 -50.34 -10.48
N ASP A 654 2.34 -49.60 -9.65
CA ASP A 654 1.96 -49.36 -8.25
C ASP A 654 0.65 -48.57 -8.15
N TYR A 655 0.48 -47.56 -9.00
CA TYR A 655 -0.77 -46.79 -9.07
C TYR A 655 -1.97 -47.65 -9.52
N ALA A 656 -1.77 -48.56 -10.46
CA ALA A 656 -2.83 -49.49 -10.89
C ALA A 656 -3.23 -50.47 -9.77
N LEU A 657 -2.29 -50.91 -8.94
CA LEU A 657 -2.57 -51.74 -7.75
C LEU A 657 -3.33 -50.95 -6.67
N GLU A 658 -3.00 -49.68 -6.47
CA GLU A 658 -3.70 -48.81 -5.54
C GLU A 658 -5.15 -48.54 -6.01
N GLN A 659 -5.33 -48.25 -7.30
CA GLN A 659 -6.65 -48.10 -7.93
C GLN A 659 -7.51 -49.37 -7.81
N GLN A 660 -6.91 -50.56 -7.95
CA GLN A 660 -7.61 -51.82 -7.73
C GLN A 660 -8.13 -51.91 -6.28
N SER A 661 -7.32 -51.53 -5.29
CA SER A 661 -7.73 -51.55 -3.88
C SER A 661 -8.87 -50.57 -3.57
N LEU A 662 -8.89 -49.40 -4.23
CA LEU A 662 -9.94 -48.39 -4.11
C LEU A 662 -11.24 -48.82 -4.78
N ILE A 663 -11.16 -49.42 -5.97
CA ILE A 663 -12.31 -50.02 -6.65
C ILE A 663 -12.92 -51.13 -5.81
N ASP A 664 -12.08 -51.95 -5.17
CA ASP A 664 -12.53 -53.03 -4.28
C ASP A 664 -13.22 -52.52 -3.00
N GLN A 665 -12.90 -51.30 -2.55
CA GLN A 665 -13.49 -50.67 -1.38
C GLN A 665 -14.74 -49.83 -1.68
N MET A 666 -14.83 -49.21 -2.86
CA MET A 666 -15.83 -48.17 -3.14
C MET A 666 -16.92 -48.55 -4.15
N ALA A 667 -16.68 -49.52 -5.04
CA ALA A 667 -17.63 -49.83 -6.11
C ALA A 667 -18.61 -50.96 -5.69
N PRO A 668 -19.94 -50.72 -5.64
CA PRO A 668 -20.91 -51.77 -5.39
C PRO A 668 -21.16 -52.65 -6.64
N GLY A 669 -21.11 -53.96 -6.44
CA GLY A 669 -21.59 -54.99 -7.37
C GLY A 669 -21.12 -54.84 -8.83
N PRO A 670 -22.02 -54.57 -9.79
CA PRO A 670 -21.71 -54.64 -11.23
C PRO A 670 -20.66 -53.63 -11.70
N ASP A 671 -20.51 -52.49 -11.03
CA ASP A 671 -19.50 -51.48 -11.38
C ASP A 671 -18.09 -51.92 -10.98
N ARG A 672 -17.97 -52.79 -9.97
CA ARG A 672 -16.69 -53.38 -9.54
C ARG A 672 -16.14 -54.33 -10.60
N GLU A 673 -17.00 -55.15 -11.23
CA GLU A 673 -16.58 -56.06 -12.31
C GLU A 673 -16.10 -55.29 -13.53
N ARG A 674 -16.82 -54.23 -13.91
CA ARG A 674 -16.43 -53.38 -15.05
C ARG A 674 -15.14 -52.62 -14.79
N ALA A 675 -14.96 -52.10 -13.59
CA ALA A 675 -13.75 -51.40 -13.19
C ALA A 675 -12.55 -52.36 -13.09
N SER A 676 -12.74 -53.58 -12.58
CA SER A 676 -11.71 -54.62 -12.53
C SER A 676 -11.30 -55.12 -13.93
N ASP A 677 -12.24 -55.24 -14.88
CA ASP A 677 -11.93 -55.60 -16.28
C ASP A 677 -11.13 -54.50 -16.98
N LEU A 678 -11.47 -53.23 -16.75
CA LEU A 678 -10.73 -52.09 -17.29
C LEU A 678 -9.30 -52.01 -16.72
N LEU A 679 -9.13 -52.22 -15.42
CA LEU A 679 -7.82 -52.31 -14.79
C LEU A 679 -7.01 -53.51 -15.31
N GLY A 680 -7.65 -54.67 -15.49
CA GLY A 680 -7.00 -55.85 -16.09
C GLY A 680 -6.47 -55.58 -17.50
N LYS A 681 -7.24 -54.87 -18.33
CA LYS A 681 -6.82 -54.44 -19.67
C LYS A 681 -5.67 -53.44 -19.63
N GLN A 682 -5.68 -52.51 -18.67
CA GLN A 682 -4.61 -51.55 -18.47
C GLN A 682 -3.31 -52.24 -18.02
N MET A 683 -3.39 -53.16 -17.06
CA MET A 683 -2.25 -53.96 -16.59
C MET A 683 -1.66 -54.82 -17.70
N TRP A 684 -2.51 -55.43 -18.53
CA TRP A 684 -2.06 -56.16 -19.72
C TRP A 684 -1.32 -55.26 -20.72
N ALA A 685 -1.84 -54.06 -20.98
CA ALA A 685 -1.20 -53.10 -21.87
C ALA A 685 0.15 -52.61 -21.33
N LEU A 686 0.25 -52.34 -20.02
CA LEU A 686 1.50 -51.96 -19.36
C LEU A 686 2.53 -53.09 -19.41
N SER A 687 2.11 -54.33 -19.16
CA SER A 687 2.97 -55.52 -19.30
C SER A 687 3.48 -55.68 -20.73
N LYS A 688 2.61 -55.48 -21.74
CA LYS A 688 3.01 -55.52 -23.15
C LYS A 688 3.99 -54.42 -23.52
N ALA A 689 3.78 -53.19 -23.06
CA ALA A 689 4.71 -52.08 -23.29
C ALA A 689 6.11 -52.37 -22.71
N SER A 690 6.16 -52.91 -21.48
CA SER A 690 7.42 -53.35 -20.86
C SER A 690 8.14 -54.42 -21.69
N SER A 691 7.42 -55.44 -22.19
CA SER A 691 8.02 -56.48 -23.04
C SER A 691 8.58 -55.94 -24.37
N ILE A 692 7.92 -54.94 -24.97
CA ILE A 692 8.39 -54.28 -26.19
C ILE A 692 9.67 -53.48 -25.91
N ASP A 693 9.74 -52.78 -24.78
CA ASP A 693 10.92 -52.02 -24.39
C ASP A 693 12.12 -52.93 -24.09
N GLU A 694 11.89 -54.09 -23.45
CA GLU A 694 12.93 -55.11 -23.27
C GLU A 694 13.45 -55.63 -24.62
N GLU A 695 12.55 -55.89 -25.57
CA GLU A 695 12.93 -56.33 -26.92
C GLU A 695 13.72 -55.24 -27.67
N ILE A 696 13.31 -53.97 -27.60
CA ILE A 696 14.04 -52.84 -28.18
C ILE A 696 15.42 -52.72 -27.54
N GLY A 697 15.52 -52.87 -26.21
CA GLY A 697 16.78 -52.86 -25.48
C GLY A 697 17.73 -53.98 -25.91
N ALA A 698 17.21 -55.20 -26.06
CA ALA A 698 17.96 -56.36 -26.56
C ALA A 698 18.47 -56.13 -27.99
N ARG A 699 17.61 -55.61 -28.89
CA ARG A 699 17.99 -55.29 -30.27
C ARG A 699 19.05 -54.18 -30.37
N ARG A 700 19.01 -53.20 -29.46
CA ARG A 700 20.07 -52.16 -29.39
C ARG A 700 21.41 -52.73 -28.97
N LYS A 701 21.43 -53.54 -27.90
CA LYS A 701 22.65 -54.24 -27.48
C LYS A 701 23.24 -55.12 -28.58
N GLN A 702 22.39 -55.88 -29.27
CA GLN A 702 22.83 -56.70 -30.40
C GLN A 702 23.43 -55.86 -31.53
N LYS A 703 22.82 -54.70 -31.85
CA LYS A 703 23.39 -53.76 -32.84
C LYS A 703 24.73 -53.17 -32.41
N ASP A 704 24.87 -52.84 -31.13
CA ASP A 704 26.12 -52.30 -30.58
C ASP A 704 27.22 -53.37 -30.61
N GLU A 705 26.89 -54.63 -30.32
CA GLU A 705 27.79 -55.79 -30.45
C GLU A 705 28.17 -56.08 -31.92
N GLU A 706 27.21 -55.99 -32.85
CA GLU A 706 27.46 -56.12 -34.30
C GLU A 706 28.31 -54.97 -34.87
N GLN A 707 28.30 -53.78 -34.26
CA GLN A 707 29.15 -52.66 -34.67
C GLN A 707 30.57 -52.73 -34.11
N LEU A 708 30.77 -53.51 -33.04
CA LEU A 708 32.08 -53.74 -32.41
C LEU A 708 32.85 -54.89 -33.05
N LEU A 709 32.16 -55.81 -33.73
CA LEU A 709 32.72 -56.90 -34.54
C LEU A 709 33.02 -56.43 -35.97
#